data_AF-A0AAU6IJH3-F1
#
_entry.id   AF-A0AAU6IJH3-F1
#
_cell.length_a   1.000
_cell.length_b   1.000
_cell.length_c   1.000
_cell.angle_alpha   90.00
_cell.angle_beta   90.00
_cell.angle_gamma   90.00
#
_symmetry.space_group_name_H-M   'P 1'
#
loop_
_entity.id
_entity.type
_entity.pdbx_description
1 polymer ?
#
loop_
_entity_poly.entity_id
_entity_poly.type
_entity_poly.pdbx_seq_one_letter_code
_entity_poly.pdbx_strand_id
1 'polypeptide(L)'
;MGRGGLSGSAAVQGEDKALNEVLLDFSVMSPLPHDQQRPGRVGSGYTDLLGIAPGAKYRLVVPQTPTTSQITAALMAAANQSPRPNVITASLGFGTDTLGFAGRYLEDDPVVRAVVEHIVKQLGIVVVISSNDGTRLFTTAAVGPDGGSTPTDLAADDAAATTLDDVAVTSVPSRDPDTGAIAAGGTTLDDTLADPAGSPTVAETRISGFGAFSSGFGSRVNLSAPSDNIPAFVHPVQAPFAPAGGPSDVNVALNGGTSASAPQIAAAAAVVLQASRLAGHHLTPAAVRALLEQTGRPVSSPQQIDRTLHVGPQIDVTAATQAALGSKLKAKPALVRLSVAHRVTIGSLGGMFTETTDPQRIDLGNVASGGNGEGLVGPVTFAGDVTGLPSGAVAQYRLTEGSTVWRSNAPAIRVTLHQLLTAAGLPVVSTSDRSVKLRYDVLIKGNVVASSSRTVTIGASDGTYVEAQAPTAPAVTPLGRPVTVHYDLSGVKGLADPAIAVSGVGHWNPALGPIFYPAWTQPLTATSGSLTIPASAFHGGAGLYGIGIIQSSADLANNVYAEFTPIRIGTDAATARPAAPLITDASGIPGHSATVDRANPVLRLGYDVRAVHGAAAAEVEFSAPGPAATGNRYNTFDNPNGSQVDNDGINTPSTLHRTLPGTSGTASLDLIKLGLPTSELYNVRVLALDSDHHVIGQASPTAELEVDDGLAPDGASVNDFAFAGKDSLVSLTSQDGAAVVKPYDPATGAYGPALTVDRTYGATYAVIGASATTHRGLVANRAGPNGDVDLQIWDTASRTMVAQQKLSASEYTFLDGRVDSARNRGVVLLHRASDDVDVLLPISLTTGALSPVIPLPVSGAGVTDPDAAHVQWSQMAVDPKDGTVVVLPTGIRFCAGGVSAPRVDLETGTITLAGDTSRCSHGVAIDNAGNAYNASNSGWSIKLPAPSLITKIDPSASSDPILVRQDPGFELTVDGKRDLAFEKFDGPDGIHLHGLPTLIFDNNAMGQMDVTDLNTGKHMETINGTYAYADGSPLMTIPIALGVIPQDGQSIQLDPATRTGYTIGLNRQEIQQFSY
;
A
#
# COMPACT_ATOMS: atom_id res chain seq x y z
N MET A 1 27.99 29.46 24.24
CA MET A 1 28.34 28.09 23.80
C MET A 1 27.32 27.16 24.41
N GLY A 2 26.46 26.54 23.62
CA GLY A 2 25.44 25.59 24.09
C GLY A 2 25.52 24.36 23.21
N ARG A 3 25.85 23.21 23.81
CA ARG A 3 25.79 21.90 23.17
C ARG A 3 24.32 21.60 22.90
N GLY A 4 23.88 21.62 21.66
CA GLY A 4 22.60 21.04 21.27
C GLY A 4 22.76 19.53 21.33
N GLY A 5 22.33 18.92 22.44
CA GLY A 5 22.29 17.47 22.57
C GLY A 5 20.94 16.96 22.10
N LEU A 6 20.91 16.21 21.00
CA LEU A 6 19.83 15.27 20.74
C LEU A 6 20.09 14.08 21.66
N SER A 7 19.31 13.96 22.74
CA SER A 7 19.33 12.76 23.56
C SER A 7 18.46 11.72 22.89
N GLY A 8 19.00 10.54 22.56
CA GLY A 8 18.19 9.40 22.09
C GLY A 8 17.13 8.92 23.10
N SER A 9 17.13 9.47 24.34
CA SER A 9 16.07 9.26 25.33
C SER A 9 14.87 10.21 25.19
N ALA A 10 14.88 11.11 24.21
CA ALA A 10 13.78 12.07 23.97
C ALA A 10 12.67 11.51 23.07
N ALA A 11 12.78 10.25 22.63
CA ALA A 11 11.71 9.56 21.93
C ALA A 11 10.50 9.42 22.87
N VAL A 12 9.37 9.99 22.46
CA VAL A 12 8.08 9.81 23.14
C VAL A 12 7.55 8.42 22.76
N GLN A 13 6.77 7.81 23.64
CA GLN A 13 6.23 6.46 23.43
C GLN A 13 5.34 6.42 22.18
N GLY A 14 5.66 5.57 21.20
CA GLY A 14 4.89 5.42 19.95
C GLY A 14 5.53 6.07 18.70
N GLU A 15 6.62 6.83 18.86
CA GLU A 15 7.39 7.39 17.74
C GLU A 15 8.36 6.35 17.13
N ASP A 16 8.80 6.59 15.89
CA ASP A 16 9.79 5.77 15.17
C ASP A 16 10.97 5.41 16.09
N LYS A 17 11.12 4.11 16.39
CA LYS A 17 12.14 3.60 17.30
C LYS A 17 13.57 3.85 16.80
N ALA A 18 13.75 4.07 15.50
CA ALA A 18 15.05 4.34 14.88
C ALA A 18 15.32 5.85 14.69
N LEU A 19 14.32 6.71 14.88
CA LEU A 19 14.37 8.16 14.62
C LEU A 19 14.88 8.50 13.20
N ASN A 20 14.48 7.73 12.17
CA ASN A 20 14.99 7.86 10.80
C ASN A 20 14.78 9.28 10.24
N GLU A 21 13.57 9.82 10.39
CA GLU A 21 13.22 11.14 9.82
C GLU A 21 13.91 12.29 10.55
N VAL A 22 13.96 12.22 11.89
CA VAL A 22 14.62 13.24 12.73
C VAL A 22 16.12 13.30 12.45
N LEU A 23 16.76 12.13 12.34
CA LEU A 23 18.18 12.05 12.07
C LEU A 23 18.51 12.33 10.59
N LEU A 24 17.59 12.11 9.66
CA LEU A 24 17.68 12.59 8.28
C LEU A 24 17.79 14.12 8.24
N ASP A 25 16.82 14.85 8.82
CA ASP A 25 16.84 16.30 8.88
C ASP A 25 18.17 16.81 9.45
N PHE A 26 18.62 16.21 10.55
CA PHE A 26 19.90 16.55 11.17
C PHE A 26 21.09 16.28 10.25
N SER A 27 21.14 15.12 9.60
CA SER A 27 22.22 14.67 8.71
C SER A 27 22.34 15.52 7.44
N VAL A 28 21.24 16.10 7.00
CA VAL A 28 21.22 16.93 5.80
C VAL A 28 21.56 18.38 6.12
N MET A 29 21.01 18.89 7.22
CA MET A 29 21.23 20.29 7.57
C MET A 29 22.60 20.53 8.23
N SER A 30 23.03 19.69 9.19
CA SER A 30 24.28 19.92 9.93
C SER A 30 24.93 18.69 10.56
N PRO A 31 25.67 17.96 9.74
CA PRO A 31 26.82 17.27 10.29
C PRO A 31 28.07 18.17 10.28
N LEU A 32 28.64 18.39 11.47
CA LEU A 32 30.00 18.93 11.69
C LEU A 32 31.06 17.89 11.25
N PRO A 33 32.37 18.14 11.23
CA PRO A 33 33.35 17.06 11.05
C PRO A 33 33.20 15.95 12.11
N HIS A 34 33.50 14.68 11.78
CA HIS A 34 33.30 13.52 12.66
C HIS A 34 33.88 13.68 14.10
N ASP A 35 35.03 14.35 14.26
CA ASP A 35 35.67 14.64 15.55
C ASP A 35 34.89 15.66 16.40
N GLN A 36 34.05 16.47 15.77
CA GLN A 36 33.16 17.44 16.41
C GLN A 36 31.76 16.89 16.62
N GLN A 37 31.30 15.95 15.78
CA GLN A 37 30.04 15.22 15.98
C GLN A 37 30.16 14.14 17.06
N ARG A 38 31.23 13.33 17.02
CA ARG A 38 31.45 12.14 17.85
C ARG A 38 32.89 12.11 18.41
N PRO A 39 33.22 13.01 19.36
CA PRO A 39 34.57 13.11 19.91
C PRO A 39 35.07 11.76 20.46
N GLY A 40 36.21 11.28 19.97
CA GLY A 40 36.85 10.03 20.39
C GLY A 40 36.40 8.75 19.65
N ARG A 41 35.45 8.83 18.72
CA ARG A 41 35.16 7.74 17.77
C ARG A 41 36.13 7.84 16.59
N VAL A 42 36.49 6.73 15.95
CA VAL A 42 37.27 6.75 14.69
C VAL A 42 36.27 6.88 13.54
N GLY A 43 36.39 7.92 12.72
CA GLY A 43 35.54 8.13 11.55
C GLY A 43 36.13 7.37 10.37
N SER A 44 35.33 6.53 9.71
CA SER A 44 35.72 5.83 8.49
C SER A 44 34.51 5.61 7.60
N GLY A 45 34.63 5.91 6.30
CA GLY A 45 33.60 5.64 5.30
C GLY A 45 32.36 6.53 5.41
N TYR A 46 31.18 5.95 5.18
CA TYR A 46 29.90 6.66 5.02
C TYR A 46 29.41 7.46 6.24
N THR A 47 30.06 7.34 7.40
CA THR A 47 29.63 8.03 8.62
C THR A 47 30.22 9.45 8.80
N ASP A 48 31.04 9.92 7.86
CA ASP A 48 31.58 11.29 7.81
C ASP A 48 30.73 12.18 6.88
N LEU A 49 29.47 12.39 7.26
CA LEU A 49 28.55 13.25 6.51
C LEU A 49 28.93 14.73 6.69
N LEU A 50 28.61 15.58 5.72
CA LEU A 50 28.75 17.04 5.81
C LEU A 50 27.44 17.72 5.39
N GLY A 51 26.86 18.51 6.30
CA GLY A 51 25.59 19.18 6.04
C GLY A 51 25.74 20.40 5.15
N ILE A 52 24.62 20.90 4.62
CA ILE A 52 24.59 22.14 3.82
C ILE A 52 24.86 23.38 4.70
N ALA A 53 24.39 23.39 5.94
CA ALA A 53 24.55 24.49 6.89
C ALA A 53 25.23 24.02 8.19
N PRO A 54 26.49 23.55 8.13
CA PRO A 54 27.17 22.93 9.27
C PRO A 54 27.43 23.90 10.43
N GLY A 55 27.37 25.22 10.18
CA GLY A 55 27.52 26.26 11.20
C GLY A 55 26.21 26.73 11.86
N ALA A 56 25.05 26.22 11.46
CA ALA A 56 23.77 26.61 12.05
C ALA A 56 23.51 25.88 13.38
N LYS A 57 22.52 26.39 14.15
CA LYS A 57 22.08 25.78 15.41
C LYS A 57 20.71 25.16 15.21
N TYR A 58 20.52 23.96 15.75
CA TYR A 58 19.32 23.15 15.55
C TYR A 58 18.58 22.90 16.85
N ARG A 59 17.26 22.76 16.73
CA ARG A 59 16.37 22.36 17.82
C ARG A 59 15.31 21.45 17.23
N LEU A 60 15.08 20.33 17.89
CA LEU A 60 14.01 19.40 17.57
C LEU A 60 12.78 19.74 18.41
N VAL A 61 11.62 19.77 17.75
CA VAL A 61 10.31 19.86 18.41
C VAL A 61 9.47 18.73 17.83
N VAL A 62 9.06 17.79 18.68
CA VAL A 62 8.28 16.61 18.29
C VAL A 62 6.87 16.76 18.85
N PRO A 63 5.81 16.52 18.05
CA PRO A 63 4.46 16.45 18.58
C PRO A 63 4.33 15.27 19.56
N GLN A 64 3.45 15.36 20.57
CA GLN A 64 3.28 14.27 21.53
C GLN A 64 2.56 13.06 20.91
N THR A 65 1.68 13.32 19.94
CA THR A 65 1.05 12.33 19.05
C THR A 65 0.96 12.92 17.65
N PRO A 66 0.99 12.13 16.57
CA PRO A 66 0.98 12.64 15.20
C PRO A 66 -0.45 13.02 14.72
N THR A 67 -1.16 13.83 15.50
CA THR A 67 -2.46 14.39 15.11
C THR A 67 -2.32 15.83 14.62
N THR A 68 -3.22 16.29 13.76
CA THR A 68 -3.25 17.70 13.27
C THR A 68 -3.15 18.72 14.42
N SER A 69 -3.89 18.48 15.51
CA SER A 69 -3.87 19.36 16.70
C SER A 69 -2.51 19.44 17.39
N GLN A 70 -1.76 18.33 17.43
CA GLN A 70 -0.45 18.29 18.06
C GLN A 70 0.67 18.77 17.13
N ILE A 71 0.52 18.55 15.82
CA ILE A 71 1.42 19.11 14.80
C ILE A 71 1.34 20.64 14.82
N THR A 72 0.13 21.21 14.85
CA THR A 72 -0.05 22.67 14.98
C THR A 72 0.51 23.22 16.29
N ALA A 73 0.33 22.50 17.40
CA ALA A 73 0.94 22.86 18.68
C ALA A 73 2.49 22.84 18.61
N ALA A 74 3.08 21.84 17.95
CA ALA A 74 4.52 21.72 17.75
C ALA A 74 5.09 22.86 16.88
N LEU A 75 4.42 23.21 15.78
CA LEU A 75 4.81 24.34 14.90
C LEU A 75 4.81 25.66 15.68
N MET A 76 3.76 25.93 16.45
CA MET A 76 3.68 27.13 17.30
C MET A 76 4.71 27.11 18.44
N ALA A 77 4.97 25.95 19.03
CA ALA A 77 6.01 25.80 20.06
C ALA A 77 7.42 26.05 19.48
N ALA A 78 7.68 25.60 18.24
CA ALA A 78 8.93 25.87 17.53
C ALA A 78 9.12 27.37 17.24
N ALA A 79 8.06 28.03 16.75
CA ALA A 79 8.09 29.46 16.44
C ALA A 79 8.30 30.35 17.67
N ASN A 80 7.83 29.91 18.85
CA ASN A 80 7.92 30.66 20.11
C ASN A 80 9.18 30.36 20.94
N GLN A 81 10.11 29.56 20.44
CA GLN A 81 11.37 29.28 21.16
C GLN A 81 12.19 30.56 21.41
N SER A 82 13.00 30.56 22.48
CA SER A 82 13.94 31.65 22.80
C SER A 82 15.40 31.18 22.77
N PRO A 83 16.28 31.78 21.94
CA PRO A 83 16.01 32.81 20.94
C PRO A 83 15.17 32.28 19.76
N ARG A 84 14.35 33.14 19.13
CA ARG A 84 13.47 32.79 18.01
C ARG A 84 14.25 32.15 16.83
N PRO A 85 13.74 31.09 16.19
CA PRO A 85 14.38 30.51 15.03
C PRO A 85 14.30 31.45 13.81
N ASN A 86 15.20 31.27 12.85
CA ASN A 86 15.15 31.98 11.57
C ASN A 86 14.51 31.15 10.46
N VAL A 87 14.61 29.83 10.59
CA VAL A 87 14.06 28.84 9.65
C VAL A 87 13.42 27.74 10.48
N ILE A 88 12.26 27.26 10.05
CA ILE A 88 11.60 26.05 10.52
C ILE A 88 11.49 25.12 9.30
N THR A 89 11.88 23.86 9.47
CA THR A 89 11.61 22.80 8.49
C THR A 89 10.53 21.89 9.05
N ALA A 90 9.60 21.47 8.20
CA ALA A 90 8.59 20.47 8.50
C ALA A 90 8.64 19.41 7.40
N SER A 91 9.37 18.33 7.68
CA SER A 91 9.56 17.18 6.79
C SER A 91 8.42 16.17 6.99
N LEU A 92 7.17 16.63 6.81
CA LEU A 92 5.97 15.84 7.02
C LEU A 92 4.80 16.27 6.11
N GLY A 93 3.87 15.35 5.90
CA GLY A 93 2.60 15.55 5.20
C GLY A 93 1.59 14.49 5.64
N PHE A 94 0.44 14.41 4.98
CA PHE A 94 -0.58 13.40 5.30
C PHE A 94 -0.32 12.11 4.50
N GLY A 95 -0.16 11.00 5.21
CA GLY A 95 0.32 9.71 4.68
C GLY A 95 -0.72 8.86 3.94
N THR A 96 -1.54 9.47 3.08
CA THR A 96 -2.56 8.77 2.27
C THR A 96 -1.94 7.83 1.22
N ASP A 97 -0.63 7.96 0.98
CA ASP A 97 0.21 7.02 0.22
C ASP A 97 0.21 5.60 0.76
N THR A 98 0.01 5.44 2.06
CA THR A 98 -0.13 4.13 2.70
C THR A 98 -1.46 3.43 2.37
N LEU A 99 -2.43 4.17 1.80
CA LEU A 99 -3.77 3.69 1.45
C LEU A 99 -3.95 3.45 -0.07
N GLY A 100 -2.91 3.73 -0.87
CA GLY A 100 -2.95 3.62 -2.33
C GLY A 100 -3.31 4.92 -3.07
N PHE A 101 -3.32 6.06 -2.39
CA PHE A 101 -3.51 7.39 -2.99
C PHE A 101 -2.21 8.21 -2.98
N ALA A 102 -2.18 9.40 -3.58
CA ALA A 102 -1.03 10.29 -3.41
C ALA A 102 -1.07 10.92 -2.01
N GLY A 103 0.08 11.04 -1.34
CA GLY A 103 0.19 11.79 -0.08
C GLY A 103 -0.25 13.24 -0.24
N ARG A 104 -0.87 13.81 0.81
CA ARG A 104 -1.41 15.18 0.80
C ARG A 104 -0.54 16.18 1.54
N TYR A 105 -0.60 17.44 1.13
CA TYR A 105 0.23 18.50 1.69
C TYR A 105 -0.26 18.82 3.10
N LEU A 106 0.65 19.22 3.97
CA LEU A 106 0.26 19.62 5.32
C LEU A 106 -0.71 20.82 5.31
N GLU A 107 -0.63 21.67 4.28
CA GLU A 107 -1.47 22.85 4.09
C GLU A 107 -2.86 22.55 3.47
N ASP A 108 -3.14 21.30 3.06
CA ASP A 108 -4.50 20.86 2.70
C ASP A 108 -5.44 20.90 3.92
N ASP A 109 -4.87 20.87 5.14
CA ASP A 109 -5.62 21.11 6.37
C ASP A 109 -5.74 22.63 6.65
N PRO A 110 -6.98 23.17 6.76
CA PRO A 110 -7.18 24.60 6.91
C PRO A 110 -6.65 25.16 8.25
N VAL A 111 -6.58 24.35 9.31
CA VAL A 111 -6.04 24.78 10.61
C VAL A 111 -4.52 24.88 10.55
N VAL A 112 -3.85 23.89 9.95
CA VAL A 112 -2.39 23.95 9.77
C VAL A 112 -2.01 25.10 8.85
N ARG A 113 -2.74 25.29 7.75
CA ARG A 113 -2.56 26.41 6.82
C ARG A 113 -2.56 27.77 7.54
N ALA A 114 -3.55 28.02 8.39
CA ALA A 114 -3.65 29.26 9.16
C ALA A 114 -2.47 29.46 10.15
N VAL A 115 -2.00 28.38 10.78
CA VAL A 115 -0.85 28.41 11.69
C VAL A 115 0.45 28.71 10.93
N VAL A 116 0.67 28.07 9.80
CA VAL A 116 1.84 28.30 8.93
C VAL A 116 1.85 29.74 8.43
N GLU A 117 0.72 30.24 7.94
CA GLU A 117 0.58 31.62 7.48
C GLU A 117 0.92 32.62 8.59
N HIS A 118 0.43 32.39 9.81
CA HIS A 118 0.76 33.22 10.97
C HIS A 118 2.27 33.25 11.24
N ILE A 119 2.93 32.09 11.26
CA ILE A 119 4.37 31.97 11.51
C ILE A 119 5.18 32.73 10.44
N VAL A 120 4.82 32.57 9.17
CA VAL A 120 5.55 33.22 8.07
C VAL A 120 5.27 34.72 8.04
N LYS A 121 4.00 35.11 7.94
CA LYS A 121 3.61 36.50 7.66
C LYS A 121 3.70 37.41 8.90
N GLN A 122 3.40 36.88 10.10
CA GLN A 122 3.39 37.70 11.34
C GLN A 122 4.68 37.58 12.15
N LEU A 123 5.29 36.38 12.23
CA LEU A 123 6.51 36.18 13.02
C LEU A 123 7.80 36.37 12.19
N GLY A 124 7.70 36.41 10.86
CA GLY A 124 8.81 36.67 9.95
C GLY A 124 9.82 35.52 9.87
N ILE A 125 9.38 34.28 10.08
CA ILE A 125 10.21 33.08 10.06
C ILE A 125 10.07 32.40 8.70
N VAL A 126 11.18 31.97 8.09
CA VAL A 126 11.11 31.13 6.89
C VAL A 126 10.61 29.76 7.31
N VAL A 127 9.53 29.27 6.68
CA VAL A 127 9.02 27.91 6.88
C VAL A 127 9.20 27.16 5.58
N VAL A 128 9.80 25.97 5.65
CA VAL A 128 9.94 25.03 4.52
C VAL A 128 9.16 23.77 4.87
N ILE A 129 8.28 23.36 3.98
CA ILE A 129 7.40 22.20 4.16
C ILE A 129 7.63 21.27 2.97
N SER A 130 7.81 19.97 3.23
CA SER A 130 7.82 18.97 2.16
C SER A 130 6.53 19.04 1.35
N SER A 131 6.62 18.92 0.03
CA SER A 131 5.44 18.75 -0.82
C SER A 131 4.74 17.40 -0.63
N ASN A 132 5.18 16.62 0.36
CA ASN A 132 4.84 15.23 0.58
C ASN A 132 5.17 14.34 -0.64
N ASP A 133 5.14 13.05 -0.38
CA ASP A 133 5.36 12.05 -1.40
C ASP A 133 4.01 11.65 -2.01
N GLY A 134 4.01 11.29 -3.29
CA GLY A 134 2.87 10.62 -3.92
C GLY A 134 2.75 9.18 -3.41
N THR A 135 2.23 8.29 -4.26
CA THR A 135 2.10 6.86 -3.96
C THR A 135 3.45 6.23 -3.55
N ARG A 136 3.48 5.32 -2.57
CA ARG A 136 4.71 4.63 -2.10
C ARG A 136 4.74 3.12 -2.39
N LEU A 137 5.93 2.50 -2.22
CA LEU A 137 6.27 1.08 -2.53
C LEU A 137 5.34 -0.01 -1.99
N PHE A 138 4.64 0.26 -0.89
CA PHE A 138 3.94 -0.79 -0.16
C PHE A 138 2.49 -0.99 -0.61
N THR A 139 2.07 -0.30 -1.67
CA THR A 139 0.73 -0.43 -2.25
C THR A 139 0.81 -1.03 -3.64
N THR A 140 -0.21 -1.79 -4.05
CA THR A 140 -0.41 -2.15 -5.46
C THR A 140 -1.15 -1.06 -6.23
N ALA A 141 -1.20 0.17 -5.73
CA ALA A 141 -1.79 1.23 -6.51
C ALA A 141 -1.00 1.38 -7.80
N ALA A 142 -1.71 1.29 -8.92
CA ALA A 142 -1.10 1.46 -10.23
C ALA A 142 -0.48 2.84 -10.37
N VAL A 143 0.69 2.88 -11.02
CA VAL A 143 1.39 4.12 -11.32
C VAL A 143 0.96 4.62 -12.69
N GLY A 144 0.20 5.69 -12.70
CA GLY A 144 -0.21 6.36 -13.93
C GLY A 144 0.94 7.09 -14.64
N PRO A 145 0.73 7.51 -15.90
CA PRO A 145 1.64 8.38 -16.64
C PRO A 145 1.77 9.80 -16.07
N ASP A 146 1.14 10.10 -14.93
CA ASP A 146 1.39 11.29 -14.10
C ASP A 146 2.61 11.13 -13.16
N GLY A 147 3.17 9.93 -13.05
CA GLY A 147 4.39 9.65 -12.29
C GLY A 147 4.13 9.24 -10.84
N GLY A 148 2.87 9.05 -10.43
CA GLY A 148 2.50 8.51 -9.11
C GLY A 148 2.11 9.57 -8.06
N SER A 149 2.02 10.85 -8.42
CA SER A 149 1.58 11.95 -7.54
C SER A 149 0.38 12.68 -8.15
N THR A 150 -0.38 13.41 -7.32
CA THR A 150 -1.39 14.36 -7.81
C THR A 150 -0.89 15.81 -7.67
N PRO A 151 -1.28 16.73 -8.56
CA PRO A 151 -0.87 18.13 -8.45
C PRO A 151 -1.45 18.81 -7.20
N THR A 152 -0.66 19.67 -6.59
CA THR A 152 -1.10 20.70 -5.64
C THR A 152 -0.88 22.08 -6.26
N ASP A 153 -1.98 22.73 -6.61
CA ASP A 153 -1.99 24.01 -7.29
C ASP A 153 -2.30 25.18 -6.35
N LEU A 154 -1.93 26.39 -6.77
CA LEU A 154 -2.30 27.60 -6.05
C LEU A 154 -3.81 27.84 -6.16
N ALA A 155 -4.48 27.93 -5.02
CA ALA A 155 -5.86 28.41 -4.96
C ALA A 155 -5.92 29.91 -5.30
N ALA A 156 -6.93 30.31 -6.07
CA ALA A 156 -7.14 31.72 -6.42
C ALA A 156 -7.58 32.55 -5.20
N ASP A 157 -8.34 31.93 -4.30
CA ASP A 157 -8.85 32.47 -3.03
C ASP A 157 -9.22 31.30 -2.09
N ASP A 158 -9.62 31.62 -0.86
CA ASP A 158 -9.98 30.62 0.15
C ASP A 158 -11.22 29.79 -0.25
N ALA A 159 -12.11 30.32 -1.10
CA ALA A 159 -13.31 29.60 -1.55
C ALA A 159 -13.00 28.58 -2.66
N ALA A 160 -11.90 28.78 -3.39
CA ALA A 160 -11.37 27.85 -4.38
C ALA A 160 -10.43 26.80 -3.79
N ALA A 161 -10.13 26.86 -2.49
CA ALA A 161 -9.23 25.94 -1.82
C ALA A 161 -9.92 24.59 -1.55
N THR A 162 -9.17 23.51 -1.69
CA THR A 162 -9.60 22.18 -1.24
C THR A 162 -9.29 22.00 0.24
N THR A 163 -9.90 20.97 0.83
CA THR A 163 -9.63 20.53 2.20
C THR A 163 -9.20 19.08 2.19
N LEU A 164 -8.38 18.69 3.16
CA LEU A 164 -7.94 17.31 3.33
C LEU A 164 -9.13 16.32 3.33
N ASP A 165 -10.22 16.63 4.05
CA ASP A 165 -11.42 15.78 4.11
C ASP A 165 -12.07 15.51 2.75
N ASP A 166 -11.88 16.39 1.76
CA ASP A 166 -12.44 16.23 0.40
C ASP A 166 -11.50 15.43 -0.52
N VAL A 167 -10.19 15.51 -0.30
CA VAL A 167 -9.20 14.99 -1.26
C VAL A 167 -8.29 13.87 -0.73
N ALA A 168 -8.31 13.56 0.56
CA ALA A 168 -7.38 12.61 1.19
C ALA A 168 -7.28 11.27 0.44
N VAL A 169 -8.42 10.65 0.19
CA VAL A 169 -8.58 9.31 -0.40
C VAL A 169 -9.08 9.39 -1.84
N THR A 170 -8.52 10.34 -2.60
CA THR A 170 -8.86 10.57 -4.00
C THR A 170 -7.59 10.79 -4.82
N SER A 171 -7.68 10.84 -6.15
CA SER A 171 -6.58 11.33 -7.01
C SER A 171 -6.80 12.77 -7.49
N VAL A 172 -7.79 13.48 -6.93
CA VAL A 172 -8.13 14.86 -7.30
C VAL A 172 -6.98 15.82 -6.97
N PRO A 173 -6.62 16.76 -7.87
CA PRO A 173 -5.62 17.79 -7.56
C PRO A 173 -6.04 18.66 -6.39
N SER A 174 -5.12 18.90 -5.46
CA SER A 174 -5.31 19.84 -4.35
C SER A 174 -5.19 21.29 -4.83
N ARG A 175 -5.86 22.21 -4.13
CA ARG A 175 -5.73 23.66 -4.32
C ARG A 175 -5.49 24.34 -2.98
N ASP A 176 -4.29 24.86 -2.80
CA ASP A 176 -3.84 25.50 -1.56
C ASP A 176 -3.54 26.99 -1.77
N PRO A 177 -4.06 27.89 -0.90
CA PRO A 177 -3.61 29.27 -0.84
C PRO A 177 -2.11 29.39 -0.50
N ASP A 178 -1.46 30.47 -0.96
CA ASP A 178 -0.08 30.76 -0.61
C ASP A 178 0.04 31.32 0.83
N THR A 179 0.43 30.46 1.77
CA THR A 179 0.73 30.86 3.17
C THR A 179 2.04 31.65 3.28
N GLY A 180 2.85 31.72 2.23
CA GLY A 180 4.19 32.28 2.20
C GLY A 180 5.29 31.28 2.55
N ALA A 181 4.94 30.05 2.95
CA ALA A 181 5.91 28.98 3.14
C ALA A 181 6.54 28.56 1.80
N ILE A 182 7.70 27.91 1.89
CA ILE A 182 8.39 27.30 0.76
C ILE A 182 7.97 25.83 0.69
N ALA A 183 7.21 25.46 -0.32
CA ALA A 183 6.91 24.06 -0.60
C ALA A 183 8.09 23.40 -1.35
N ALA A 184 8.55 22.27 -0.83
CA ALA A 184 9.77 21.58 -1.24
C ALA A 184 9.47 20.31 -2.04
N GLY A 185 9.70 20.36 -3.36
CA GLY A 185 9.67 19.22 -4.26
C GLY A 185 10.98 18.40 -4.26
N GLY A 186 10.91 17.23 -4.86
CA GLY A 186 11.98 16.26 -5.00
C GLY A 186 12.51 16.15 -6.42
N THR A 187 13.81 15.94 -6.53
CA THR A 187 14.53 15.72 -7.77
C THR A 187 15.48 14.54 -7.63
N THR A 188 15.82 13.93 -8.74
CA THR A 188 16.82 12.85 -8.79
C THR A 188 17.84 13.10 -9.87
N LEU A 189 19.02 12.50 -9.67
CA LEU A 189 20.04 12.32 -10.70
C LEU A 189 19.97 10.95 -11.36
N ASP A 190 19.18 10.02 -10.85
CA ASP A 190 19.02 8.69 -11.39
C ASP A 190 17.84 8.62 -12.37
N ASP A 191 18.13 9.01 -13.60
CA ASP A 191 17.30 8.79 -14.77
C ASP A 191 17.68 7.49 -15.50
N THR A 192 18.55 6.64 -14.94
CA THR A 192 19.15 5.53 -15.72
C THR A 192 18.11 4.51 -16.19
N LEU A 193 17.03 4.36 -15.43
CA LEU A 193 15.86 3.56 -15.81
C LEU A 193 15.01 4.25 -16.88
N ALA A 194 14.77 5.56 -16.76
CA ALA A 194 13.85 6.32 -17.61
C ALA A 194 14.47 6.84 -18.92
N ASP A 195 15.65 7.43 -18.87
CA ASP A 195 16.36 7.98 -20.04
C ASP A 195 17.85 8.24 -19.73
N PRO A 196 18.76 7.28 -19.97
CA PRO A 196 20.19 7.45 -19.70
C PRO A 196 20.88 8.52 -20.59
N ALA A 197 20.20 9.07 -21.60
CA ALA A 197 20.68 10.15 -22.46
C ALA A 197 20.03 11.51 -22.16
N GLY A 198 19.15 11.57 -21.15
CA GLY A 198 18.32 12.72 -20.80
C GLY A 198 19.03 13.85 -20.04
N SER A 199 18.21 14.75 -19.49
CA SER A 199 18.69 15.78 -18.58
C SER A 199 19.23 15.14 -17.30
N PRO A 200 20.43 15.52 -16.81
CA PRO A 200 21.04 14.87 -15.65
C PRO A 200 20.25 15.06 -14.34
N THR A 201 19.25 15.93 -14.32
CA THR A 201 18.36 16.17 -13.19
C THR A 201 16.93 16.23 -13.69
N VAL A 202 16.08 15.38 -13.11
CA VAL A 202 14.65 15.29 -13.41
C VAL A 202 13.84 15.33 -12.11
N ALA A 203 12.53 15.58 -12.23
CA ALA A 203 11.61 15.41 -11.12
C ALA A 203 11.61 13.93 -10.67
N GLU A 204 11.57 13.72 -9.36
CA GLU A 204 11.46 12.36 -8.80
C GLU A 204 10.05 11.82 -8.99
N THR A 205 9.96 10.60 -9.52
CA THR A 205 8.70 9.92 -9.84
C THR A 205 8.82 8.45 -9.53
N ARG A 206 7.72 7.71 -9.62
CA ARG A 206 7.75 6.24 -9.51
C ARG A 206 8.45 5.53 -10.68
N ILE A 207 8.99 6.26 -11.67
CA ILE A 207 9.75 5.71 -12.81
C ILE A 207 11.20 6.24 -12.90
N SER A 208 11.61 7.08 -11.96
CA SER A 208 12.95 7.64 -11.84
C SER A 208 13.43 7.53 -10.39
N GLY A 209 14.72 7.74 -10.16
CA GLY A 209 15.30 7.74 -8.81
C GLY A 209 15.11 6.45 -8.05
N PHE A 210 14.63 6.56 -6.82
CA PHE A 210 14.42 5.42 -5.93
C PHE A 210 13.25 4.53 -6.41
N GLY A 211 12.37 5.08 -7.27
CA GLY A 211 11.15 4.42 -7.76
C GLY A 211 10.09 4.16 -6.68
N ALA A 212 10.45 4.44 -5.42
CA ALA A 212 9.71 4.05 -4.24
C ALA A 212 8.66 5.03 -3.78
N PHE A 213 8.76 6.25 -4.29
CA PHE A 213 7.89 7.37 -4.03
C PHE A 213 7.91 8.25 -5.28
N SER A 214 7.09 9.29 -5.28
CA SER A 214 7.16 10.36 -6.26
C SER A 214 7.10 11.69 -5.56
N SER A 215 7.71 12.73 -6.13
CA SER A 215 7.62 14.06 -5.57
C SER A 215 6.19 14.61 -5.70
N GLY A 216 5.68 15.29 -4.67
CA GLY A 216 4.61 16.26 -4.85
C GLY A 216 5.00 17.33 -5.89
N PHE A 217 4.05 17.76 -6.71
CA PHE A 217 4.28 18.73 -7.78
C PHE A 217 3.05 19.64 -7.93
N GLY A 218 3.16 20.70 -8.72
CA GLY A 218 2.05 21.61 -9.03
C GLY A 218 2.43 23.04 -8.74
N SER A 219 1.57 24.00 -9.12
CA SER A 219 1.90 25.42 -9.05
C SER A 219 2.14 25.97 -7.63
N ARG A 220 1.78 25.22 -6.57
CA ARG A 220 2.10 25.55 -5.18
C ARG A 220 3.55 25.24 -4.80
N VAL A 221 4.23 24.35 -5.53
CA VAL A 221 5.63 23.95 -5.24
C VAL A 221 6.61 25.02 -5.70
N ASN A 222 7.48 25.45 -4.80
CA ASN A 222 8.37 26.59 -5.03
C ASN A 222 9.76 26.17 -5.47
N LEU A 223 10.34 25.18 -4.81
CA LEU A 223 11.75 24.79 -4.94
C LEU A 223 11.87 23.28 -4.84
N SER A 224 12.93 22.74 -5.42
CA SER A 224 13.30 21.34 -5.22
C SER A 224 14.73 21.16 -4.71
N ALA A 225 15.01 19.98 -4.19
CA ALA A 225 16.35 19.49 -3.88
C ALA A 225 16.42 17.98 -4.17
N PRO A 226 17.61 17.36 -4.19
CA PRO A 226 17.72 15.91 -4.26
C PRO A 226 16.82 15.22 -3.23
N SER A 227 16.05 14.21 -3.64
CA SER A 227 15.07 13.53 -2.78
C SER A 227 15.32 12.05 -2.63
N ASP A 228 16.20 11.45 -3.42
CA ASP A 228 16.47 10.02 -3.40
C ASP A 228 17.90 9.72 -2.98
N ASN A 229 18.07 8.55 -2.36
CA ASN A 229 19.38 8.01 -2.01
C ASN A 229 20.26 8.94 -1.14
N ILE A 230 19.63 9.67 -0.22
CA ILE A 230 20.30 10.64 0.66
C ILE A 230 20.91 9.89 1.86
N PRO A 231 22.25 9.90 2.04
CA PRO A 231 22.86 9.28 3.20
C PRO A 231 22.47 10.01 4.48
N ALA A 232 21.84 9.30 5.40
CA ALA A 232 21.34 9.82 6.66
C ALA A 232 21.70 8.90 7.84
N PHE A 233 21.85 9.49 9.02
CA PHE A 233 22.00 8.72 10.25
C PHE A 233 20.66 8.10 10.69
N VAL A 234 20.74 6.92 11.29
CA VAL A 234 19.62 6.24 11.96
C VAL A 234 20.12 5.57 13.23
N HIS A 235 19.29 5.47 14.28
CA HIS A 235 19.69 4.70 15.47
C HIS A 235 19.51 3.19 15.24
N PRO A 236 20.49 2.36 15.63
CA PRO A 236 20.35 0.91 15.60
C PRO A 236 19.28 0.45 16.61
N VAL A 237 18.15 0.00 16.10
CA VAL A 237 17.08 -0.61 16.90
C VAL A 237 17.42 -2.06 17.27
N GLN A 238 16.85 -2.54 18.39
CA GLN A 238 16.98 -3.94 18.79
C GLN A 238 16.33 -4.86 17.75
N ALA A 239 17.13 -5.70 17.10
CA ALA A 239 16.65 -6.78 16.25
C ALA A 239 16.72 -8.11 17.03
N PRO A 240 15.98 -9.17 16.63
CA PRO A 240 15.99 -10.46 17.34
C PRO A 240 17.39 -11.06 17.57
N PHE A 241 18.38 -10.64 16.77
CA PHE A 241 19.75 -11.15 16.79
C PHE A 241 20.83 -10.06 17.00
N ALA A 242 20.46 -8.82 17.32
CA ALA A 242 21.42 -7.73 17.57
C ALA A 242 20.97 -6.81 18.73
N PRO A 243 21.85 -6.49 19.70
CA PRO A 243 21.51 -5.57 20.78
C PRO A 243 21.27 -4.16 20.25
N ALA A 244 20.35 -3.42 20.89
CA ALA A 244 20.21 -1.98 20.63
C ALA A 244 21.55 -1.27 20.89
N GLY A 245 21.91 -0.33 20.01
CA GLY A 245 23.04 0.56 20.30
C GLY A 245 22.67 1.59 21.38
N GLY A 246 23.68 2.25 21.93
CA GLY A 246 23.47 3.38 22.83
C GLY A 246 22.92 4.61 22.09
N PRO A 247 22.44 5.64 22.82
CA PRO A 247 21.88 6.87 22.25
C PRO A 247 22.81 7.69 21.34
N SER A 248 24.11 7.36 21.32
CA SER A 248 25.13 7.98 20.46
C SER A 248 25.58 7.08 19.31
N ASP A 249 25.03 5.88 19.21
CA ASP A 249 25.31 4.96 18.12
C ASP A 249 24.37 5.26 16.96
N VAL A 250 24.94 5.36 15.77
CA VAL A 250 24.22 5.62 14.53
C VAL A 250 24.77 4.73 13.43
N ASN A 251 23.88 4.24 12.58
CA ASN A 251 24.19 3.64 11.29
C ASN A 251 23.87 4.65 10.18
N VAL A 252 24.39 4.41 8.98
CA VAL A 252 24.00 5.18 7.79
C VAL A 252 22.95 4.38 7.05
N ALA A 253 21.82 5.00 6.77
CA ALA A 253 20.80 4.50 5.86
C ALA A 253 20.70 5.45 4.66
N LEU A 254 20.27 4.90 3.53
CA LEU A 254 19.92 5.68 2.34
C LEU A 254 18.44 6.01 2.48
N ASN A 255 18.13 7.29 2.63
CA ASN A 255 16.75 7.75 2.81
C ASN A 255 16.25 8.45 1.55
N GLY A 256 14.93 8.48 1.37
CA GLY A 256 14.28 9.10 0.22
C GLY A 256 12.95 9.74 0.60
N GLY A 257 12.52 10.71 -0.18
CA GLY A 257 11.29 11.48 0.01
C GLY A 257 11.53 12.97 -0.18
N THR A 258 10.45 13.70 -0.40
CA THR A 258 10.42 15.18 -0.34
C THR A 258 10.76 15.70 1.06
N SER A 259 10.62 14.82 2.06
CA SER A 259 11.07 15.01 3.43
C SER A 259 12.60 15.09 3.54
N ALA A 260 13.36 14.52 2.60
CA ALA A 260 14.81 14.73 2.49
C ALA A 260 15.17 16.04 1.75
N SER A 261 14.26 16.57 0.93
CA SER A 261 14.47 17.82 0.19
C SER A 261 14.17 19.07 1.01
N ALA A 262 13.11 19.05 1.83
CA ALA A 262 12.73 20.14 2.73
C ALA A 262 13.89 20.64 3.63
N PRO A 263 14.64 19.78 4.36
CA PRO A 263 15.77 20.21 5.18
C PRO A 263 16.91 20.80 4.33
N GLN A 264 17.13 20.34 3.09
CA GLN A 264 18.14 20.92 2.20
C GLN A 264 17.82 22.36 1.83
N ILE A 265 16.56 22.61 1.48
CA ILE A 265 16.05 23.96 1.15
C ILE A 265 16.06 24.85 2.40
N ALA A 266 15.69 24.33 3.56
CA ALA A 266 15.78 25.04 4.83
C ALA A 266 17.24 25.41 5.19
N ALA A 267 18.19 24.51 4.95
CA ALA A 267 19.61 24.78 5.14
C ALA A 267 20.12 25.85 4.16
N ALA A 268 19.71 25.79 2.89
CA ALA A 268 20.02 26.81 1.90
C ALA A 268 19.47 28.19 2.30
N ALA A 269 18.24 28.26 2.82
CA ALA A 269 17.65 29.48 3.36
C ALA A 269 18.47 30.03 4.55
N ALA A 270 18.94 29.17 5.45
CA ALA A 270 19.80 29.58 6.56
C ALA A 270 21.14 30.16 6.07
N VAL A 271 21.76 29.55 5.04
CA VAL A 271 22.99 30.05 4.41
C VAL A 271 22.75 31.42 3.76
N VAL A 272 21.66 31.58 3.00
CA VAL A 272 21.28 32.84 2.35
C VAL A 272 21.05 33.95 3.38
N LEU A 273 20.33 33.67 4.47
CA LEU A 273 20.10 34.62 5.56
C LEU A 273 21.42 35.05 6.22
N GLN A 274 22.36 34.12 6.39
CA GLN A 274 23.67 34.45 6.94
C GLN A 274 24.50 35.28 5.95
N ALA A 275 24.51 34.91 4.66
CA ALA A 275 25.19 35.64 3.61
C ALA A 275 24.64 37.07 3.46
N SER A 276 23.32 37.25 3.53
CA SER A 276 22.69 38.57 3.46
C SER A 276 23.09 39.45 4.65
N ARG A 277 23.17 38.89 5.87
CA ARG A 277 23.65 39.62 7.05
C ARG A 277 25.09 40.08 6.89
N LEU A 278 25.97 39.25 6.32
CA LEU A 278 27.34 39.64 5.97
C LEU A 278 27.36 40.73 4.87
N ALA A 279 26.41 40.68 3.94
CA ALA A 279 26.16 41.73 2.97
C ALA A 279 25.56 43.02 3.58
N GLY A 280 25.11 42.98 4.84
CA GLY A 280 24.49 44.13 5.52
C GLY A 280 23.01 44.31 5.17
N HIS A 281 22.34 43.24 4.74
CA HIS A 281 20.93 43.24 4.39
C HIS A 281 20.16 42.19 5.21
N HIS A 282 18.91 42.52 5.54
CA HIS A 282 17.96 41.60 6.17
C HIS A 282 16.91 41.20 5.13
N LEU A 283 16.80 39.90 4.86
CA LEU A 283 15.80 39.36 3.93
C LEU A 283 14.55 38.95 4.69
N THR A 284 13.38 39.26 4.14
CA THR A 284 12.09 38.71 4.59
C THR A 284 11.93 37.27 4.09
N PRO A 285 11.02 36.47 4.65
CA PRO A 285 10.76 35.13 4.12
C PRO A 285 10.46 35.08 2.62
N ALA A 286 9.61 36.00 2.14
CA ALA A 286 9.31 36.14 0.71
C ALA A 286 10.56 36.46 -0.14
N ALA A 287 11.46 37.32 0.37
CA ALA A 287 12.70 37.65 -0.34
C ALA A 287 13.70 36.49 -0.38
N VAL A 288 13.74 35.66 0.68
CA VAL A 288 14.54 34.43 0.69
C VAL A 288 14.01 33.44 -0.34
N ARG A 289 12.68 33.20 -0.34
CA ARG A 289 12.01 32.32 -1.32
C ARG A 289 12.32 32.77 -2.77
N ALA A 290 12.05 34.03 -3.08
CA ALA A 290 12.29 34.58 -4.42
C ALA A 290 13.77 34.49 -4.86
N LEU A 291 14.72 34.74 -3.95
CA LEU A 291 16.15 34.64 -4.27
C LEU A 291 16.55 33.20 -4.58
N LEU A 292 16.08 32.24 -3.78
CA LEU A 292 16.35 30.82 -4.00
C LEU A 292 15.72 30.34 -5.32
N GLU A 293 14.46 30.72 -5.61
CA GLU A 293 13.79 30.39 -6.87
C GLU A 293 14.54 30.95 -8.08
N GLN A 294 14.91 32.23 -8.03
CA GLN A 294 15.63 32.91 -9.11
C GLN A 294 16.99 32.28 -9.41
N THR A 295 17.65 31.74 -8.39
CA THR A 295 19.01 31.18 -8.51
C THR A 295 19.03 29.67 -8.68
N GLY A 296 17.88 29.01 -8.52
CA GLY A 296 17.74 27.58 -8.74
C GLY A 296 17.90 27.17 -10.21
N ARG A 297 18.18 25.88 -10.42
CA ARG A 297 18.37 25.27 -11.73
C ARG A 297 17.04 24.70 -12.24
N PRO A 298 16.75 24.80 -13.55
CA PRO A 298 15.55 24.22 -14.11
C PRO A 298 15.55 22.69 -13.97
N VAL A 299 14.37 22.12 -13.76
CA VAL A 299 14.14 20.68 -13.64
C VAL A 299 13.21 20.25 -14.76
N SER A 300 13.54 19.16 -15.45
CA SER A 300 12.69 18.54 -16.47
C SER A 300 11.88 17.38 -15.89
N SER A 301 10.80 17.01 -16.56
CA SER A 301 10.06 15.77 -16.27
C SER A 301 10.63 14.60 -17.08
N PRO A 302 10.55 13.36 -16.58
CA PRO A 302 10.87 12.18 -17.41
C PRO A 302 9.99 12.14 -18.67
N GLN A 303 10.54 11.65 -19.78
CA GLN A 303 9.88 11.71 -21.10
C GLN A 303 8.60 10.86 -21.18
N GLN A 304 8.51 9.82 -20.35
CA GLN A 304 7.36 8.94 -20.23
C GLN A 304 6.17 9.64 -19.54
N ILE A 305 6.41 10.73 -18.81
CA ILE A 305 5.35 11.45 -18.10
C ILE A 305 4.55 12.29 -19.11
N ASP A 306 3.23 12.30 -18.94
CA ASP A 306 2.31 12.92 -19.90
C ASP A 306 2.02 14.41 -19.68
N ARG A 307 2.69 14.99 -18.69
CA ARG A 307 2.55 16.37 -18.26
C ARG A 307 3.87 16.89 -17.69
N THR A 308 3.99 18.20 -17.64
CA THR A 308 5.10 18.83 -16.92
C THR A 308 4.85 18.74 -15.41
N LEU A 309 5.75 18.06 -14.70
CA LEU A 309 5.78 18.00 -13.24
C LEU A 309 6.49 19.23 -12.69
N HIS A 310 5.72 20.20 -12.20
CA HIS A 310 6.29 21.39 -11.58
C HIS A 310 6.71 21.12 -10.13
N VAL A 311 7.97 20.73 -9.92
CA VAL A 311 8.56 20.53 -8.58
C VAL A 311 9.37 21.74 -8.11
N GLY A 312 9.29 22.87 -8.82
CA GLY A 312 10.17 24.03 -8.62
C GLY A 312 11.61 23.79 -9.09
N PRO A 313 12.42 24.86 -9.30
CA PRO A 313 13.83 24.70 -9.65
C PRO A 313 14.64 24.11 -8.50
N GLN A 314 15.66 23.30 -8.84
CA GLN A 314 16.55 22.69 -7.86
C GLN A 314 17.47 23.75 -7.25
N ILE A 315 17.59 23.78 -5.92
CA ILE A 315 18.43 24.77 -5.23
C ILE A 315 19.88 24.78 -5.72
N ASP A 316 20.44 25.97 -5.95
CA ASP A 316 21.86 26.19 -6.16
C ASP A 316 22.40 27.10 -5.05
N VAL A 317 22.92 26.48 -3.98
CA VAL A 317 23.41 27.19 -2.80
C VAL A 317 24.56 28.14 -3.15
N THR A 318 25.37 27.80 -4.17
CA THR A 318 26.48 28.65 -4.60
C THR A 318 25.95 29.91 -5.28
N ALA A 319 25.04 29.76 -6.25
CA ALA A 319 24.44 30.90 -6.94
C ALA A 319 23.64 31.79 -5.98
N ALA A 320 22.84 31.19 -5.09
CA ALA A 320 22.06 31.90 -4.07
C ALA A 320 22.94 32.72 -3.12
N THR A 321 24.05 32.11 -2.64
CA THR A 321 24.99 32.79 -1.74
C THR A 321 25.68 33.96 -2.44
N GLN A 322 26.11 33.79 -3.70
CA GLN A 322 26.75 34.86 -4.46
C GLN A 322 25.77 36.01 -4.72
N ALA A 323 24.52 35.71 -5.06
CA ALA A 323 23.48 36.69 -5.26
C ALA A 323 23.18 37.46 -3.95
N ALA A 324 23.12 36.77 -2.80
CA ALA A 324 22.95 37.40 -1.49
C ALA A 324 24.12 38.30 -1.08
N LEU A 325 25.36 37.95 -1.43
CA LEU A 325 26.56 38.75 -1.18
C LEU A 325 26.69 39.96 -2.12
N GLY A 326 26.14 39.86 -3.34
CA GLY A 326 26.12 40.93 -4.34
C GLY A 326 27.49 41.51 -4.64
N SER A 327 27.58 42.84 -4.72
CA SER A 327 28.81 43.58 -5.07
C SER A 327 29.95 43.47 -4.04
N LYS A 328 29.69 42.90 -2.85
CA LYS A 328 30.75 42.60 -1.87
C LYS A 328 31.59 41.39 -2.28
N LEU A 329 31.09 40.54 -3.19
CA LEU A 329 31.85 39.43 -3.74
C LEU A 329 32.78 39.94 -4.86
N LYS A 330 34.07 40.14 -4.55
CA LYS A 330 35.11 40.44 -5.54
C LYS A 330 36.01 39.20 -5.75
N ALA A 331 35.43 38.13 -6.29
CA ALA A 331 36.15 36.90 -6.59
C ALA A 331 36.31 36.70 -8.11
N LYS A 332 37.47 36.21 -8.55
CA LYS A 332 37.64 35.73 -9.93
C LYS A 332 36.98 34.35 -10.08
N PRO A 333 36.53 33.97 -11.28
CA PRO A 333 36.07 32.61 -11.55
C PRO A 333 37.09 31.57 -11.07
N ALA A 334 36.65 30.63 -10.25
CA ALA A 334 37.49 29.57 -9.71
C ALA A 334 36.70 28.27 -9.58
N LEU A 335 37.30 27.17 -10.01
CA LEU A 335 36.81 25.82 -9.76
C LEU A 335 37.38 25.37 -8.40
N VAL A 336 36.56 25.43 -7.35
CA VAL A 336 37.01 25.19 -5.97
C VAL A 336 37.04 23.70 -5.62
N ARG A 337 36.19 22.91 -6.27
CA ARG A 337 36.15 21.45 -6.14
C ARG A 337 35.72 20.83 -7.46
N LEU A 338 36.34 19.70 -7.79
CA LEU A 338 35.83 18.76 -8.78
C LEU A 338 35.35 17.54 -7.99
N SER A 339 34.08 17.20 -8.09
CA SER A 339 33.46 16.03 -7.49
C SER A 339 33.39 14.92 -8.52
N VAL A 340 33.57 13.68 -8.06
CA VAL A 340 33.36 12.46 -8.84
C VAL A 340 32.32 11.68 -8.05
N ALA A 341 31.25 11.27 -8.71
CA ALA A 341 30.22 10.41 -8.13
C ALA A 341 30.03 9.22 -9.08
N HIS A 342 30.32 8.02 -8.60
CA HIS A 342 30.10 6.78 -9.35
C HIS A 342 28.89 6.06 -8.78
N ARG A 343 27.86 5.93 -9.62
CA ARG A 343 26.63 5.23 -9.31
C ARG A 343 26.89 3.72 -9.39
N VAL A 344 26.52 3.00 -8.33
CA VAL A 344 26.60 1.54 -8.24
C VAL A 344 25.25 1.00 -7.81
N THR A 345 24.60 0.21 -8.66
CA THR A 345 23.36 -0.50 -8.31
C THR A 345 23.64 -1.50 -7.19
N ILE A 346 22.78 -1.50 -6.17
CA ILE A 346 22.85 -2.40 -5.02
C ILE A 346 21.57 -3.20 -4.80
N GLY A 347 20.50 -2.94 -5.57
CA GLY A 347 19.28 -3.76 -5.58
C GLY A 347 18.04 -3.05 -6.15
N SER A 348 16.87 -3.62 -5.87
CA SER A 348 15.55 -3.17 -6.35
C SER A 348 15.47 -2.94 -7.86
N LEU A 349 16.12 -3.81 -8.63
CA LEU A 349 16.03 -3.79 -10.10
C LEU A 349 16.43 -2.42 -10.67
N GLY A 350 17.58 -1.91 -10.21
CA GLY A 350 18.10 -0.59 -10.53
C GLY A 350 17.61 0.57 -9.66
N GLY A 351 16.54 0.40 -8.87
CA GLY A 351 15.98 1.47 -8.02
C GLY A 351 16.79 1.77 -6.75
N MET A 352 17.60 0.83 -6.26
CA MET A 352 18.51 1.08 -5.12
C MET A 352 19.95 1.14 -5.60
N PHE A 353 20.63 2.22 -5.24
CA PHE A 353 22.01 2.46 -5.64
C PHE A 353 22.81 3.14 -4.54
N THR A 354 24.11 3.24 -4.72
CA THR A 354 24.97 4.15 -3.94
C THR A 354 25.73 5.04 -4.90
N GLU A 355 26.01 6.27 -4.47
CA GLU A 355 27.00 7.10 -5.12
C GLU A 355 28.31 7.05 -4.33
N THR A 356 29.30 6.34 -4.88
CA THR A 356 30.66 6.39 -4.33
C THR A 356 31.31 7.70 -4.75
N THR A 357 31.75 8.50 -3.77
CA THR A 357 32.25 9.87 -4.01
C THR A 357 33.76 10.00 -3.85
N ASP A 358 34.49 8.88 -3.83
CA ASP A 358 35.95 8.90 -3.78
C ASP A 358 36.49 9.63 -5.02
N PRO A 359 37.14 10.79 -4.86
CA PRO A 359 37.62 11.55 -5.99
C PRO A 359 38.77 10.87 -6.75
N GLN A 360 39.39 9.81 -6.22
CA GLN A 360 40.59 9.19 -6.78
C GLN A 360 40.38 7.74 -7.22
N ARG A 361 39.30 7.08 -6.82
CA ARG A 361 39.05 5.67 -7.10
C ARG A 361 37.60 5.42 -7.51
N ILE A 362 37.44 4.56 -8.51
CA ILE A 362 36.16 4.00 -8.95
C ILE A 362 36.32 2.48 -8.84
N ASP A 363 35.57 1.86 -7.95
CA ASP A 363 35.58 0.41 -7.79
C ASP A 363 34.50 -0.22 -8.68
N LEU A 364 34.89 -1.20 -9.48
CA LEU A 364 33.97 -1.92 -10.37
C LEU A 364 33.37 -3.17 -9.71
N GLY A 365 33.83 -3.54 -8.51
CA GLY A 365 33.28 -4.67 -7.77
C GLY A 365 33.55 -6.01 -8.44
N ASN A 366 34.76 -6.23 -8.97
CA ASN A 366 35.13 -7.40 -9.76
C ASN A 366 34.54 -8.73 -9.27
N VAL A 367 33.73 -9.40 -10.10
CA VAL A 367 33.04 -10.64 -9.73
C VAL A 367 34.03 -11.76 -9.42
N ALA A 368 35.11 -11.89 -10.21
CA ALA A 368 36.15 -12.87 -9.95
C ALA A 368 36.87 -12.71 -8.59
N SER A 369 36.73 -11.54 -7.94
CA SER A 369 37.29 -11.25 -6.61
C SER A 369 36.23 -11.29 -5.49
N GLY A 370 35.02 -11.77 -5.77
CA GLY A 370 33.92 -11.88 -4.81
C GLY A 370 32.99 -10.66 -4.75
N GLY A 371 33.12 -9.69 -5.67
CA GLY A 371 32.14 -8.61 -5.84
C GLY A 371 30.97 -9.00 -6.76
N ASN A 372 30.10 -8.04 -7.09
CA ASN A 372 28.91 -8.24 -7.92
C ASN A 372 29.04 -7.65 -9.34
N GLY A 373 30.09 -6.89 -9.64
CA GLY A 373 30.36 -6.31 -10.97
C GLY A 373 29.52 -5.09 -11.34
N GLU A 374 28.52 -4.71 -10.53
CA GLU A 374 27.54 -3.66 -10.84
C GLU A 374 28.17 -2.27 -11.03
N GLY A 375 29.36 -2.06 -10.46
CA GLY A 375 30.13 -0.83 -10.69
C GLY A 375 30.58 -0.66 -12.15
N LEU A 376 30.61 -1.72 -12.97
CA LEU A 376 30.99 -1.63 -14.38
C LEU A 376 29.92 -0.93 -15.24
N VAL A 377 28.65 -1.17 -14.94
CA VAL A 377 27.51 -0.72 -15.75
C VAL A 377 26.96 0.63 -15.31
N GLY A 378 27.22 1.02 -14.06
CA GLY A 378 26.80 2.31 -13.52
C GLY A 378 27.58 3.53 -14.09
N PRO A 379 26.91 4.67 -14.30
CA PRO A 379 27.55 5.88 -14.82
C PRO A 379 28.43 6.59 -13.77
N VAL A 380 29.33 7.44 -14.26
CA VAL A 380 30.18 8.32 -13.47
C VAL A 380 29.87 9.77 -13.81
N THR A 381 29.54 10.55 -12.79
CA THR A 381 29.25 11.98 -12.89
C THR A 381 30.44 12.78 -12.38
N PHE A 382 30.94 13.69 -13.21
CA PHE A 382 31.95 14.68 -12.86
C PHE A 382 31.28 16.05 -12.73
N ALA A 383 31.38 16.66 -11.55
CA ALA A 383 30.75 17.94 -11.29
C ALA A 383 31.69 18.98 -10.69
N GLY A 384 31.65 20.22 -11.20
CA GLY A 384 32.52 21.29 -10.75
C GLY A 384 31.81 22.33 -9.87
N ASP A 385 32.31 22.57 -8.66
CA ASP A 385 31.89 23.70 -7.84
C ASP A 385 32.62 24.96 -8.31
N VAL A 386 31.88 25.88 -8.92
CA VAL A 386 32.45 27.09 -9.51
C VAL A 386 32.01 28.33 -8.74
N THR A 387 32.98 29.14 -8.33
CA THR A 387 32.73 30.40 -7.63
C THR A 387 33.18 31.60 -8.45
N GLY A 388 32.63 32.78 -8.16
CA GLY A 388 33.10 34.05 -8.74
C GLY A 388 32.78 34.23 -10.22
N LEU A 389 31.76 33.54 -10.74
CA LEU A 389 31.27 33.77 -12.10
C LEU A 389 30.67 35.18 -12.21
N PRO A 390 30.91 35.92 -13.31
CA PRO A 390 30.26 37.21 -13.51
C PRO A 390 28.73 37.05 -13.54
N SER A 391 28.01 38.02 -12.98
CA SER A 391 26.54 38.01 -13.00
C SER A 391 26.02 37.91 -14.45
N GLY A 392 25.08 36.99 -14.68
CA GLY A 392 24.51 36.71 -16.01
C GLY A 392 25.43 35.95 -16.98
N ALA A 393 26.59 35.47 -16.53
CA ALA A 393 27.46 34.65 -17.37
C ALA A 393 26.85 33.26 -17.63
N VAL A 394 26.75 32.87 -18.89
CA VAL A 394 26.42 31.49 -19.29
C VAL A 394 27.72 30.69 -19.37
N ALA A 395 27.93 29.82 -18.39
CA ALA A 395 29.08 28.92 -18.37
C ALA A 395 28.81 27.65 -19.19
N GLN A 396 29.85 27.14 -19.84
CA GLN A 396 29.88 25.82 -20.46
C GLN A 396 30.94 24.98 -19.78
N TYR A 397 30.74 23.68 -19.75
CA TYR A 397 31.60 22.74 -19.04
C TYR A 397 32.13 21.70 -20.01
N ARG A 398 33.38 21.29 -19.81
CA ARG A 398 34.06 20.34 -20.68
C ARG A 398 34.89 19.35 -19.88
N LEU A 399 34.66 18.07 -20.09
CA LEU A 399 35.50 16.97 -19.60
C LEU A 399 36.30 16.41 -20.78
N THR A 400 37.61 16.23 -20.61
CA THR A 400 38.51 15.75 -21.67
C THR A 400 39.34 14.58 -21.15
N GLU A 401 39.39 13.50 -21.94
CA GLU A 401 40.30 12.36 -21.79
C GLU A 401 40.94 12.08 -23.16
N GLY A 402 42.26 12.14 -23.26
CA GLY A 402 42.96 11.99 -24.54
C GLY A 402 42.42 12.96 -25.61
N SER A 403 41.89 12.43 -26.70
CA SER A 403 41.23 13.20 -27.78
C SER A 403 39.71 13.33 -27.62
N THR A 404 39.11 12.62 -26.66
CA THR A 404 37.67 12.59 -26.45
C THR A 404 37.23 13.75 -25.58
N VAL A 405 36.14 14.42 -25.97
CA VAL A 405 35.65 15.61 -25.29
C VAL A 405 34.14 15.50 -25.07
N TRP A 406 33.75 15.48 -23.80
CA TRP A 406 32.35 15.59 -23.38
C TRP A 406 32.06 17.04 -22.97
N ARG A 407 30.88 17.55 -23.33
CA ARG A 407 30.46 18.93 -23.06
C ARG A 407 29.10 18.96 -22.39
N SER A 408 28.90 19.93 -21.51
CA SER A 408 27.61 20.19 -20.87
C SER A 408 27.40 21.69 -20.68
N ASN A 409 26.13 22.12 -20.70
CA ASN A 409 25.75 23.48 -20.29
C ASN A 409 25.43 23.55 -18.79
N ALA A 410 25.44 22.41 -18.11
CA ALA A 410 25.32 22.29 -16.65
C ALA A 410 26.67 21.90 -16.03
N PRO A 411 26.91 22.19 -14.73
CA PRO A 411 28.16 21.87 -14.07
C PRO A 411 28.44 20.36 -13.90
N ALA A 412 27.55 19.48 -14.34
CA ALA A 412 27.69 18.03 -14.26
C ALA A 412 27.85 17.43 -15.68
N ILE A 413 28.79 16.49 -15.80
CA ILE A 413 29.04 15.70 -17.02
C ILE A 413 29.05 14.22 -16.63
N ARG A 414 28.15 13.44 -17.24
CA ARG A 414 28.02 12.01 -17.02
C ARG A 414 28.66 11.20 -18.14
N VAL A 415 29.36 10.12 -17.81
CA VAL A 415 30.01 9.19 -18.75
C VAL A 415 29.88 7.75 -18.25
N THR A 416 29.86 6.77 -19.15
CA THR A 416 29.94 5.36 -18.76
C THR A 416 31.39 4.90 -18.59
N LEU A 417 31.62 3.82 -17.82
CA LEU A 417 32.95 3.24 -17.65
C LEU A 417 33.54 2.77 -18.97
N HIS A 418 32.72 2.18 -19.84
CA HIS A 418 33.13 1.79 -21.19
C HIS A 418 33.60 2.99 -22.01
N GLN A 419 32.87 4.11 -22.01
CA GLN A 419 33.28 5.33 -22.71
C GLN A 419 34.59 5.89 -22.17
N LEU A 420 34.74 5.94 -20.84
CA LEU A 420 35.90 6.49 -20.16
C LEU A 420 37.18 5.68 -20.45
N LEU A 421 37.09 4.35 -20.36
CA LEU A 421 38.20 3.43 -20.63
C LEU A 421 38.56 3.41 -22.12
N THR A 422 37.55 3.40 -23.00
CA THR A 422 37.76 3.47 -24.45
C THR A 422 38.45 4.78 -24.84
N ALA A 423 38.03 5.92 -24.27
CA ALA A 423 38.66 7.21 -24.50
C ALA A 423 40.13 7.25 -24.04
N ALA A 424 40.47 6.52 -22.98
CA ALA A 424 41.84 6.36 -22.49
C ALA A 424 42.66 5.31 -23.25
N GLY A 425 42.05 4.55 -24.18
CA GLY A 425 42.69 3.44 -24.89
C GLY A 425 42.98 2.23 -23.98
N LEU A 426 42.19 2.03 -22.93
CA LEU A 426 42.37 1.00 -21.91
C LEU A 426 41.28 -0.09 -22.03
N PRO A 427 41.60 -1.36 -21.72
CA PRO A 427 40.61 -2.44 -21.78
C PRO A 427 39.61 -2.36 -20.63
N VAL A 428 38.40 -2.88 -20.90
CA VAL A 428 37.37 -3.09 -19.87
C VAL A 428 37.74 -4.26 -18.96
N VAL A 429 38.08 -5.41 -19.56
CA VAL A 429 38.53 -6.61 -18.84
C VAL A 429 39.99 -6.45 -18.45
N SER A 430 40.27 -6.43 -17.15
CA SER A 430 41.61 -6.30 -16.58
C SER A 430 41.63 -6.82 -15.14
N THR A 431 42.64 -7.62 -14.81
CA THR A 431 42.88 -8.09 -13.43
C THR A 431 43.59 -7.05 -12.56
N SER A 432 43.99 -5.91 -13.14
CA SER A 432 44.67 -4.82 -12.43
C SER A 432 43.95 -3.48 -12.60
N ASP A 433 44.20 -2.58 -11.66
CA ASP A 433 43.75 -1.19 -11.71
C ASP A 433 44.25 -0.47 -12.97
N ARG A 434 43.44 0.46 -13.48
CA ARG A 434 43.74 1.34 -14.61
C ARG A 434 43.74 2.80 -14.17
N SER A 435 44.50 3.66 -14.81
CA SER A 435 44.51 5.10 -14.50
C SER A 435 44.07 5.93 -15.70
N VAL A 436 43.11 6.82 -15.47
CA VAL A 436 42.54 7.73 -16.47
C VAL A 436 42.84 9.18 -16.08
N LYS A 437 43.22 10.04 -17.03
CA LYS A 437 43.72 11.40 -16.78
C LYS A 437 42.77 12.47 -17.33
N LEU A 438 41.82 12.84 -16.50
CA LEU A 438 40.75 13.74 -16.84
C LEU A 438 41.13 15.21 -16.67
N ARG A 439 40.68 16.05 -17.59
CA ARG A 439 40.70 17.50 -17.45
C ARG A 439 39.28 18.07 -17.53
N TYR A 440 38.91 18.84 -16.51
CA TYR A 440 37.63 19.54 -16.43
C TYR A 440 37.84 21.05 -16.60
N ASP A 441 37.22 21.64 -17.62
CA ASP A 441 37.28 23.07 -17.90
C ASP A 441 35.91 23.75 -17.74
N VAL A 442 35.93 24.97 -17.20
CA VAL A 442 34.81 25.90 -17.18
C VAL A 442 35.07 26.97 -18.22
N LEU A 443 34.13 27.18 -19.13
CA LEU A 443 34.25 28.09 -20.27
C LEU A 443 33.21 29.20 -20.21
N ILE A 444 33.61 30.42 -20.56
CA ILE A 444 32.71 31.55 -20.82
C ILE A 444 33.01 32.07 -22.23
N LYS A 445 32.00 32.11 -23.10
CA LYS A 445 32.15 32.51 -24.52
C LYS A 445 33.29 31.75 -25.21
N GLY A 446 33.42 30.46 -24.93
CA GLY A 446 34.46 29.58 -25.47
C GLY A 446 35.86 29.69 -24.84
N ASN A 447 36.08 30.62 -23.91
CA ASN A 447 37.37 30.78 -23.24
C ASN A 447 37.38 30.05 -21.89
N VAL A 448 38.42 29.27 -21.61
CA VAL A 448 38.60 28.61 -20.32
C VAL A 448 38.87 29.67 -19.24
N VAL A 449 37.99 29.75 -18.25
CA VAL A 449 38.08 30.68 -17.12
C VAL A 449 38.51 30.00 -15.81
N ALA A 450 38.29 28.69 -15.71
CA ALA A 450 38.79 27.84 -14.63
C ALA A 450 39.01 26.41 -15.16
N SER A 451 39.95 25.67 -14.57
CA SER A 451 40.29 24.30 -14.99
C SER A 451 40.83 23.49 -13.83
N SER A 452 40.59 22.18 -13.84
CA SER A 452 41.20 21.21 -12.94
C SER A 452 41.57 19.95 -13.72
N SER A 453 42.66 19.31 -13.33
CA SER A 453 43.06 18.01 -13.87
C SER A 453 43.13 16.99 -12.75
N ARG A 454 42.72 15.75 -13.05
CA ARG A 454 42.63 14.69 -12.05
C ARG A 454 42.95 13.35 -12.68
N THR A 455 43.68 12.53 -11.94
CA THR A 455 43.86 11.12 -12.27
C THR A 455 42.90 10.30 -11.43
N VAL A 456 42.10 9.44 -12.08
CA VAL A 456 41.15 8.54 -11.41
C VAL A 456 41.60 7.11 -11.66
N THR A 457 41.64 6.32 -10.60
CA THR A 457 41.99 4.89 -10.65
C THR A 457 40.71 4.08 -10.81
N ILE A 458 40.62 3.31 -11.89
CA ILE A 458 39.51 2.41 -12.17
C ILE A 458 39.91 0.99 -11.75
N GLY A 459 39.18 0.42 -10.79
CA GLY A 459 39.43 -0.90 -10.23
C GLY A 459 39.31 -2.03 -11.25
N ALA A 460 39.94 -3.17 -10.99
CA ALA A 460 39.87 -4.39 -11.82
C ALA A 460 38.42 -4.80 -12.17
N SER A 461 38.23 -5.44 -13.32
CA SER A 461 36.95 -6.02 -13.75
C SER A 461 37.21 -7.19 -14.69
N ASP A 462 36.44 -8.27 -14.54
CA ASP A 462 36.41 -9.41 -15.47
C ASP A 462 35.42 -9.22 -16.63
N GLY A 463 34.78 -8.04 -16.71
CA GLY A 463 33.76 -7.70 -17.69
C GLY A 463 32.38 -8.26 -17.38
N THR A 464 32.19 -8.89 -16.21
CA THR A 464 30.91 -9.50 -15.83
C THR A 464 30.24 -8.79 -14.66
N TYR A 465 28.92 -8.91 -14.58
CA TYR A 465 28.05 -8.36 -13.54
C TYR A 465 26.84 -9.29 -13.33
N VAL A 466 26.07 -9.10 -12.25
CA VAL A 466 25.06 -10.08 -11.80
C VAL A 466 23.65 -9.72 -12.22
N GLU A 467 23.31 -8.43 -12.30
CA GLU A 467 21.98 -7.92 -12.63
C GLU A 467 21.96 -7.42 -14.08
N ALA A 468 21.07 -7.96 -14.92
CA ALA A 468 20.99 -7.52 -16.31
C ALA A 468 20.44 -6.09 -16.39
N GLN A 469 21.09 -5.25 -17.19
CA GLN A 469 20.58 -3.91 -17.47
C GLN A 469 19.24 -3.97 -18.19
N ALA A 470 18.41 -2.94 -17.98
CA ALA A 470 17.12 -2.84 -18.65
C ALA A 470 17.27 -2.80 -20.19
N PRO A 471 16.40 -3.47 -20.96
CA PRO A 471 16.37 -3.35 -22.41
C PRO A 471 16.13 -1.90 -22.84
N THR A 472 16.85 -1.41 -23.83
CA THR A 472 16.58 -0.08 -24.39
C THR A 472 15.31 -0.11 -25.23
N ALA A 473 14.35 0.76 -24.88
CA ALA A 473 13.10 0.96 -25.60
C ALA A 473 12.84 2.47 -25.84
N PRO A 474 11.97 2.84 -26.80
CA PRO A 474 11.48 4.21 -26.88
C PRO A 474 10.74 4.61 -25.60
N ALA A 475 10.91 5.85 -25.12
CA ALA A 475 10.18 6.34 -23.95
C ALA A 475 8.65 6.39 -24.18
N VAL A 476 8.22 6.69 -25.42
CA VAL A 476 6.80 6.81 -25.78
C VAL A 476 6.54 6.10 -27.10
N THR A 477 5.46 5.31 -27.16
CA THR A 477 4.97 4.67 -28.40
C THR A 477 3.46 4.86 -28.56
N PRO A 478 2.94 5.16 -29.76
CA PRO A 478 1.49 5.25 -29.97
C PRO A 478 0.77 3.93 -29.69
N LEU A 479 -0.45 4.01 -29.14
CA LEU A 479 -1.31 2.84 -28.95
C LEU A 479 -1.55 2.09 -30.26
N GLY A 480 -1.57 0.75 -30.21
CA GLY A 480 -1.76 -0.12 -31.38
C GLY A 480 -0.51 -0.30 -32.26
N ARG A 481 0.66 0.21 -31.84
CA ARG A 481 1.93 0.02 -32.55
C ARG A 481 2.83 -0.97 -31.81
N PRO A 482 3.60 -1.80 -32.54
CA PRO A 482 4.61 -2.65 -31.93
C PRO A 482 5.79 -1.82 -31.41
N VAL A 483 6.48 -2.34 -30.39
CA VAL A 483 7.65 -1.72 -29.78
C VAL A 483 8.89 -2.54 -30.12
N THR A 484 9.95 -1.89 -30.61
CA THR A 484 11.24 -2.57 -30.82
C THR A 484 12.17 -2.26 -29.67
N VAL A 485 12.76 -3.29 -29.10
CA VAL A 485 13.68 -3.20 -27.96
C VAL A 485 15.03 -3.81 -28.28
N HIS A 486 16.06 -3.30 -27.63
CA HIS A 486 17.44 -3.78 -27.74
C HIS A 486 17.91 -4.30 -26.39
N TYR A 487 18.57 -5.45 -26.37
CA TYR A 487 19.06 -6.06 -25.14
C TYR A 487 20.51 -6.55 -25.32
N ASP A 488 21.29 -6.51 -24.24
CA ASP A 488 22.64 -7.07 -24.16
C ASP A 488 22.88 -7.71 -22.80
N LEU A 489 22.99 -9.02 -22.79
CA LEU A 489 23.22 -9.91 -21.65
C LEU A 489 24.63 -10.51 -21.69
N SER A 490 25.50 -10.06 -22.59
CA SER A 490 26.82 -10.70 -22.82
C SER A 490 27.75 -10.65 -21.61
N GLY A 491 27.57 -9.67 -20.72
CA GLY A 491 28.28 -9.54 -19.45
C GLY A 491 27.56 -10.11 -18.23
N VAL A 492 26.34 -10.64 -18.38
CA VAL A 492 25.50 -11.06 -17.26
C VAL A 492 25.86 -12.48 -16.81
N LYS A 493 26.09 -12.67 -15.52
CA LYS A 493 26.26 -14.01 -14.92
C LYS A 493 24.94 -14.63 -14.49
N GLY A 494 24.92 -15.96 -14.46
CA GLY A 494 23.78 -16.72 -13.91
C GLY A 494 22.55 -16.77 -14.80
N LEU A 495 22.68 -16.50 -16.11
CA LEU A 495 21.57 -16.64 -17.06
C LEU A 495 21.12 -18.10 -17.18
N ALA A 496 19.80 -18.32 -17.11
CA ALA A 496 19.17 -19.61 -17.35
C ALA A 496 17.81 -19.39 -18.05
N ASP A 497 17.68 -19.85 -19.29
CA ASP A 497 16.48 -19.68 -20.11
C ASP A 497 15.94 -18.23 -20.10
N PRO A 498 16.76 -17.23 -20.47
CA PRO A 498 16.38 -15.83 -20.35
C PRO A 498 15.20 -15.48 -21.28
N ALA A 499 14.36 -14.55 -20.85
CA ALA A 499 13.20 -14.08 -21.62
C ALA A 499 13.00 -12.56 -21.47
N ILE A 500 12.36 -11.92 -22.45
CA ILE A 500 11.79 -10.58 -22.29
C ILE A 500 10.44 -10.72 -21.60
N ALA A 501 10.12 -9.79 -20.70
CA ALA A 501 8.82 -9.64 -20.08
C ALA A 501 8.27 -8.23 -20.30
N VAL A 502 6.96 -8.13 -20.51
CA VAL A 502 6.19 -6.88 -20.48
C VAL A 502 5.25 -6.96 -19.29
N SER A 503 5.23 -5.93 -18.46
CA SER A 503 4.35 -5.85 -17.29
C SER A 503 2.88 -5.65 -17.66
N GLY A 504 1.99 -5.82 -16.69
CA GLY A 504 0.67 -5.17 -16.72
C GLY A 504 0.77 -3.65 -16.80
N VAL A 505 -0.28 -2.99 -17.27
CA VAL A 505 -0.37 -1.52 -17.25
C VAL A 505 -0.33 -1.02 -15.80
N GLY A 506 0.34 0.09 -15.53
CA GLY A 506 0.43 0.67 -14.17
C GLY A 506 1.39 -0.05 -13.21
N HIS A 507 1.78 -1.29 -13.50
CA HIS A 507 2.64 -2.13 -12.65
C HIS A 507 4.01 -2.40 -13.27
N TRP A 508 4.71 -1.33 -13.66
CA TRP A 508 5.86 -1.40 -14.55
C TRP A 508 7.12 -2.12 -13.98
N ASN A 509 7.25 -2.29 -12.66
CA ASN A 509 8.44 -2.87 -12.04
C ASN A 509 8.09 -3.82 -10.88
N PRO A 510 8.59 -5.08 -10.89
CA PRO A 510 8.32 -6.06 -9.84
C PRO A 510 8.88 -5.72 -8.46
N ALA A 511 9.92 -4.89 -8.37
CA ALA A 511 10.47 -4.47 -7.09
C ALA A 511 9.69 -3.31 -6.44
N LEU A 512 8.82 -2.64 -7.19
CA LEU A 512 8.15 -1.41 -6.76
C LEU A 512 6.70 -1.61 -6.33
N GLY A 513 6.20 -2.86 -6.29
CA GLY A 513 4.86 -3.21 -5.83
C GLY A 513 4.78 -4.67 -5.39
N PRO A 514 3.97 -5.01 -4.36
CA PRO A 514 3.93 -6.35 -3.78
C PRO A 514 3.28 -7.43 -4.67
N ILE A 515 2.64 -7.07 -5.79
CA ILE A 515 2.09 -8.02 -6.77
C ILE A 515 2.45 -7.51 -8.17
N PHE A 516 3.19 -8.32 -8.92
CA PHE A 516 3.60 -8.07 -10.29
C PHE A 516 3.37 -9.34 -11.10
N TYR A 517 2.89 -9.17 -12.32
CA TYR A 517 2.78 -10.27 -13.28
C TYR A 517 3.34 -9.83 -14.65
N PRO A 518 4.01 -10.74 -15.38
CA PRO A 518 4.40 -10.48 -16.76
C PRO A 518 3.21 -10.75 -17.70
N ALA A 519 2.54 -9.69 -18.15
CA ALA A 519 1.39 -9.75 -19.06
C ALA A 519 1.72 -10.41 -20.41
N TRP A 520 3.00 -10.35 -20.79
CA TRP A 520 3.52 -10.99 -21.99
C TRP A 520 4.98 -11.38 -21.80
N THR A 521 5.39 -12.53 -22.33
CA THR A 521 6.78 -12.99 -22.30
C THR A 521 7.23 -13.58 -23.62
N GLN A 522 8.53 -13.50 -23.90
CA GLN A 522 9.15 -14.18 -25.03
C GLN A 522 10.58 -14.65 -24.70
N PRO A 523 10.90 -15.95 -24.86
CA PRO A 523 12.26 -16.47 -24.68
C PRO A 523 13.29 -15.81 -25.60
N LEU A 524 14.49 -15.58 -25.08
CA LEU A 524 15.63 -15.04 -25.80
C LEU A 524 16.57 -16.18 -26.24
N THR A 525 16.91 -16.19 -27.53
CA THR A 525 17.75 -17.25 -28.13
C THR A 525 19.22 -16.84 -28.31
N ALA A 526 19.53 -15.58 -28.03
CA ALA A 526 20.88 -15.01 -28.09
C ALA A 526 21.08 -14.09 -26.89
N THR A 527 22.34 -13.88 -26.49
CA THR A 527 22.68 -12.98 -25.38
C THR A 527 22.60 -11.51 -25.75
N SER A 528 22.51 -11.15 -27.01
CA SER A 528 22.25 -9.76 -27.42
C SER A 528 21.48 -9.71 -28.73
N GLY A 529 20.72 -8.64 -28.94
CA GLY A 529 19.95 -8.48 -30.16
C GLY A 529 18.82 -7.46 -30.06
N SER A 530 17.91 -7.56 -31.02
CA SER A 530 16.68 -6.77 -31.08
C SER A 530 15.47 -7.67 -31.12
N LEU A 531 14.41 -7.25 -30.45
CA LEU A 531 13.12 -7.94 -30.44
C LEU A 531 12.00 -6.94 -30.74
N THR A 532 10.99 -7.35 -31.50
CA THR A 532 9.76 -6.57 -31.70
C THR A 532 8.63 -7.18 -30.88
N ILE A 533 8.18 -6.43 -29.88
CA ILE A 533 7.03 -6.75 -29.04
C ILE A 533 5.76 -6.35 -29.82
N PRO A 534 4.79 -7.27 -30.00
CA PRO A 534 3.57 -6.97 -30.75
C PRO A 534 2.69 -5.97 -29.99
N ALA A 535 1.88 -5.19 -30.72
CA ALA A 535 0.96 -4.23 -30.10
C ALA A 535 -0.05 -4.90 -29.12
N SER A 536 -0.39 -6.16 -29.36
CA SER A 536 -1.29 -6.95 -28.50
C SER A 536 -0.71 -7.26 -27.11
N ALA A 537 0.60 -7.06 -26.89
CA ALA A 537 1.20 -7.17 -25.57
C ALA A 537 0.76 -6.02 -24.63
N PHE A 538 0.27 -4.91 -25.19
CA PHE A 538 -0.18 -3.71 -24.46
C PHE A 538 -1.72 -3.63 -24.44
N HIS A 539 -2.37 -4.69 -23.96
CA HIS A 539 -3.82 -4.85 -24.04
C HIS A 539 -4.61 -4.02 -23.00
N GLY A 540 -3.95 -3.54 -21.94
CA GLY A 540 -4.53 -2.60 -20.94
C GLY A 540 -4.72 -1.16 -21.44
N GLY A 541 -4.54 -0.90 -22.74
CA GLY A 541 -4.74 0.41 -23.36
C GLY A 541 -3.53 1.35 -23.22
N ALA A 542 -3.76 2.66 -23.41
CA ALA A 542 -2.73 3.67 -23.19
C ALA A 542 -2.42 3.80 -21.69
N GLY A 543 -1.14 3.90 -21.34
CA GLY A 543 -0.69 3.90 -19.94
C GLY A 543 0.81 3.67 -19.83
N LEU A 544 1.27 3.49 -18.60
CA LEU A 544 2.67 3.17 -18.29
C LEU A 544 2.86 1.65 -18.21
N TYR A 545 3.89 1.13 -18.86
CA TYR A 545 4.27 -0.28 -18.84
C TYR A 545 5.77 -0.39 -18.54
N GLY A 546 6.21 -1.57 -18.13
CA GLY A 546 7.61 -1.92 -17.99
C GLY A 546 8.03 -3.00 -18.97
N ILE A 547 9.24 -2.88 -19.50
CA ILE A 547 9.89 -3.90 -20.31
C ILE A 547 11.18 -4.31 -19.62
N GLY A 548 11.29 -5.59 -19.27
CA GLY A 548 12.44 -6.11 -18.52
C GLY A 548 12.91 -7.47 -19.02
N ILE A 549 13.95 -7.98 -18.36
CA ILE A 549 14.52 -9.31 -18.61
C ILE A 549 14.18 -10.23 -17.44
N ILE A 550 13.66 -11.41 -17.75
CA ILE A 550 13.73 -12.57 -16.85
C ILE A 550 15.11 -13.18 -17.09
N GLN A 551 16.03 -13.04 -16.14
CA GLN A 551 17.41 -13.54 -16.25
C GLN A 551 17.48 -15.06 -16.09
N SER A 552 16.70 -15.56 -15.13
CA SER A 552 16.59 -16.98 -14.83
C SER A 552 15.11 -17.32 -14.73
N SER A 553 14.63 -18.14 -15.65
CA SER A 553 13.26 -18.66 -15.60
C SER A 553 13.25 -20.05 -14.97
N ALA A 554 12.41 -20.23 -13.94
CA ALA A 554 12.15 -21.53 -13.33
C ALA A 554 10.64 -21.80 -13.33
N ASP A 555 9.86 -20.87 -12.77
CA ASP A 555 8.41 -20.75 -12.83
C ASP A 555 8.00 -19.28 -12.58
N LEU A 556 6.71 -18.92 -12.70
CA LEU A 556 6.27 -17.51 -12.53
C LEU A 556 6.55 -16.95 -11.13
N ALA A 557 6.58 -17.79 -10.09
CA ALA A 557 6.82 -17.40 -8.70
C ALA A 557 8.31 -17.19 -8.39
N ASN A 558 9.17 -17.93 -9.08
CA ASN A 558 10.61 -18.02 -8.85
C ASN A 558 11.44 -17.40 -9.98
N ASN A 559 10.82 -16.63 -10.88
CA ASN A 559 11.51 -15.87 -11.90
C ASN A 559 12.49 -14.87 -11.24
N VAL A 560 13.74 -14.89 -11.68
CA VAL A 560 14.72 -13.85 -11.34
C VAL A 560 14.60 -12.75 -12.38
N TYR A 561 14.00 -11.65 -11.97
CA TYR A 561 13.86 -10.45 -12.79
C TYR A 561 15.12 -9.58 -12.72
N ALA A 562 15.39 -8.87 -13.81
CA ALA A 562 16.40 -7.83 -13.93
C ALA A 562 15.79 -6.42 -13.88
N GLU A 563 16.58 -5.39 -14.18
CA GLU A 563 16.09 -4.02 -14.35
C GLU A 563 15.01 -3.93 -15.45
N PHE A 564 14.05 -3.00 -15.26
CA PHE A 564 12.96 -2.70 -16.19
C PHE A 564 13.11 -1.29 -16.75
N THR A 565 12.85 -1.12 -18.05
CA THR A 565 12.68 0.20 -18.66
C THR A 565 11.20 0.56 -18.68
N PRO A 566 10.81 1.72 -18.12
CA PRO A 566 9.46 2.23 -18.22
C PRO A 566 9.22 2.79 -19.64
N ILE A 567 8.07 2.45 -20.19
CA ILE A 567 7.57 2.94 -21.49
C ILE A 567 6.13 3.43 -21.34
N ARG A 568 5.82 4.56 -21.96
CA ARG A 568 4.45 5.03 -22.09
C ARG A 568 3.86 4.59 -23.44
N ILE A 569 2.71 3.93 -23.39
CA ILE A 569 1.87 3.66 -24.55
C ILE A 569 0.79 4.74 -24.65
N GLY A 570 0.65 5.36 -25.82
CA GLY A 570 -0.24 6.51 -26.07
C GLY A 570 0.53 7.82 -26.30
N THR A 571 -0.04 8.72 -27.13
CA THR A 571 0.60 10.01 -27.52
C THR A 571 -0.11 11.22 -26.93
N ASP A 572 0.49 12.41 -27.07
CA ASP A 572 -0.01 13.70 -26.55
C ASP A 572 -1.42 14.09 -27.02
N ALA A 573 -1.88 13.66 -28.19
CA ALA A 573 -3.28 13.86 -28.61
C ALA A 573 -4.29 13.14 -27.68
N ALA A 574 -3.83 12.21 -26.85
CA ALA A 574 -4.61 11.46 -25.87
C ALA A 574 -4.44 11.96 -24.42
N THR A 575 -3.78 13.10 -24.15
CA THR A 575 -3.52 13.55 -22.75
C THR A 575 -4.59 14.45 -22.15
N ALA A 576 -5.61 14.82 -22.91
CA ALA A 576 -6.73 15.58 -22.37
C ALA A 576 -7.48 14.70 -21.35
N ARG A 577 -7.52 15.18 -20.10
CA ARG A 577 -8.24 14.57 -18.98
C ARG A 577 -9.46 15.42 -18.63
N PRO A 578 -10.66 14.84 -18.47
CA PRO A 578 -11.78 15.52 -17.83
C PRO A 578 -11.44 15.92 -16.38
N ALA A 579 -12.23 16.85 -15.83
CA ALA A 579 -12.22 17.08 -14.40
C ALA A 579 -12.73 15.85 -13.66
N ALA A 580 -12.30 15.67 -12.41
CA ALA A 580 -12.87 14.64 -11.54
C ALA A 580 -14.39 14.84 -11.41
N PRO A 581 -15.16 13.76 -11.27
CA PRO A 581 -16.58 13.89 -11.01
C PRO A 581 -16.81 14.53 -9.63
N LEU A 582 -17.84 15.36 -9.55
CA LEU A 582 -18.40 15.76 -8.26
C LEU A 582 -19.46 14.75 -7.86
N ILE A 583 -19.38 14.25 -6.65
CA ILE A 583 -20.35 13.32 -6.09
C ILE A 583 -21.09 14.00 -4.95
N THR A 584 -22.37 13.66 -4.79
CA THR A 584 -23.24 14.24 -3.78
C THR A 584 -24.17 13.15 -3.26
N ASP A 585 -24.07 12.90 -1.96
CA ASP A 585 -24.93 11.99 -1.21
C ASP A 585 -26.20 12.70 -0.68
N ALA A 586 -26.85 12.08 0.31
CA ALA A 586 -28.03 12.61 0.97
C ALA A 586 -27.81 13.92 1.73
N SER A 587 -26.56 14.30 2.07
CA SER A 587 -26.25 15.59 2.69
C SER A 587 -26.50 16.77 1.74
N GLY A 588 -26.48 16.51 0.42
CA GLY A 588 -26.67 17.52 -0.61
C GLY A 588 -25.46 18.42 -0.85
N ILE A 589 -24.30 18.12 -0.26
CA ILE A 589 -23.04 18.84 -0.44
C ILE A 589 -22.22 18.16 -1.55
N PRO A 590 -21.92 18.84 -2.67
CA PRO A 590 -21.03 18.29 -3.69
C PRO A 590 -19.57 18.29 -3.23
N GLY A 591 -18.89 17.16 -3.41
CA GLY A 591 -17.46 16.97 -3.13
C GLY A 591 -16.88 15.83 -3.96
N HIS A 592 -15.76 15.26 -3.52
CA HIS A 592 -15.06 14.14 -4.15
C HIS A 592 -15.00 12.88 -3.27
N SER A 593 -15.67 12.92 -2.11
CA SER A 593 -16.02 11.75 -1.31
C SER A 593 -17.52 11.80 -1.01
N ALA A 594 -18.18 10.65 -1.03
CA ALA A 594 -19.59 10.52 -0.70
C ALA A 594 -19.88 9.12 -0.16
N THR A 595 -20.79 9.03 0.80
CA THR A 595 -21.29 7.76 1.32
C THR A 595 -22.76 7.61 0.93
N VAL A 596 -23.12 6.49 0.35
CA VAL A 596 -24.53 6.09 0.18
C VAL A 596 -24.83 4.88 1.03
N ASP A 597 -26.08 4.77 1.48
CA ASP A 597 -26.54 3.64 2.26
C ASP A 597 -27.83 3.05 1.66
N ARG A 598 -28.26 1.90 2.16
CA ARG A 598 -29.53 1.27 1.75
C ARG A 598 -30.75 2.15 1.91
N ALA A 599 -30.77 3.05 2.89
CA ALA A 599 -31.89 3.95 3.10
C ALA A 599 -31.90 5.11 2.08
N ASN A 600 -30.73 5.49 1.57
CA ASN A 600 -30.50 6.60 0.66
C ASN A 600 -29.54 6.20 -0.50
N PRO A 601 -29.95 5.25 -1.37
CA PRO A 601 -29.04 4.63 -2.34
C PRO A 601 -28.74 5.51 -3.57
N VAL A 602 -29.20 6.77 -3.58
CA VAL A 602 -29.13 7.66 -4.74
C VAL A 602 -27.91 8.57 -4.64
N LEU A 603 -26.93 8.32 -5.52
CA LEU A 603 -25.80 9.21 -5.76
C LEU A 603 -26.16 10.24 -6.85
N ARG A 604 -25.83 11.50 -6.63
CA ARG A 604 -25.84 12.51 -7.69
C ARG A 604 -24.42 12.76 -8.18
N LEU A 605 -24.19 12.50 -9.46
CA LEU A 605 -22.90 12.59 -10.12
C LEU A 605 -22.87 13.80 -11.07
N GLY A 606 -22.09 14.83 -10.73
CA GLY A 606 -21.74 15.93 -11.63
C GLY A 606 -20.52 15.60 -12.49
N TYR A 607 -20.59 15.83 -13.79
CA TYR A 607 -19.52 15.53 -14.74
C TYR A 607 -19.38 16.61 -15.81
N ASP A 608 -18.15 16.78 -16.32
CA ASP A 608 -17.84 17.65 -17.46
C ASP A 608 -16.63 17.12 -18.25
N VAL A 609 -16.88 16.62 -19.45
CA VAL A 609 -15.86 16.11 -20.37
C VAL A 609 -15.61 17.05 -21.56
N ARG A 610 -16.20 18.25 -21.57
CA ARG A 610 -16.11 19.19 -22.71
C ARG A 610 -14.69 19.67 -23.01
N ALA A 611 -13.78 19.57 -22.03
CA ALA A 611 -12.37 19.89 -22.20
C ALA A 611 -11.64 18.87 -23.11
N VAL A 612 -12.19 17.68 -23.30
CA VAL A 612 -11.63 16.66 -24.19
C VAL A 612 -12.11 16.91 -25.62
N HIS A 613 -11.17 17.24 -26.51
CA HIS A 613 -11.48 17.54 -27.90
C HIS A 613 -12.08 16.33 -28.61
N GLY A 614 -13.27 16.50 -29.21
CA GLY A 614 -13.99 15.43 -29.90
C GLY A 614 -15.05 14.72 -29.04
N ALA A 615 -15.18 15.07 -27.75
CA ALA A 615 -16.16 14.46 -26.88
C ALA A 615 -17.60 14.78 -27.34
N ALA A 616 -18.42 13.74 -27.45
CA ALA A 616 -19.84 13.80 -27.78
C ALA A 616 -20.72 13.24 -26.64
N ALA A 617 -20.16 12.36 -25.81
CA ALA A 617 -20.80 11.82 -24.61
C ALA A 617 -19.77 11.59 -23.49
N ALA A 618 -20.25 11.14 -22.33
CA ALA A 618 -19.42 10.74 -21.21
C ALA A 618 -19.85 9.36 -20.70
N GLU A 619 -18.98 8.68 -19.97
CA GLU A 619 -19.27 7.43 -19.27
C GLU A 619 -18.73 7.51 -17.84
N VAL A 620 -19.54 7.15 -16.85
CA VAL A 620 -19.07 6.94 -15.48
C VAL A 620 -18.60 5.51 -15.33
N GLU A 621 -17.56 5.32 -14.54
CA GLU A 621 -16.96 4.03 -14.24
C GLU A 621 -16.69 3.93 -12.75
N PHE A 622 -17.09 2.80 -12.16
CA PHE A 622 -16.85 2.39 -10.79
C PHE A 622 -15.81 1.27 -10.80
N SER A 623 -14.75 1.40 -10.01
CA SER A 623 -13.65 0.43 -9.93
C SER A 623 -14.12 -0.97 -9.49
N ALA A 624 -13.20 -1.93 -9.45
CA ALA A 624 -13.39 -3.13 -8.63
C ALA A 624 -13.64 -2.74 -7.16
N PRO A 625 -14.38 -3.53 -6.38
CA PRO A 625 -14.61 -3.22 -4.97
C PRO A 625 -13.27 -3.23 -4.21
N GLY A 626 -13.11 -2.31 -3.28
CA GLY A 626 -11.94 -2.22 -2.41
C GLY A 626 -12.33 -2.19 -0.93
N PRO A 627 -11.35 -2.45 -0.04
CA PRO A 627 -9.94 -2.61 -0.30
C PRO A 627 -9.51 -4.03 -0.68
N ALA A 628 -8.50 -4.11 -1.55
CA ALA A 628 -7.94 -5.38 -1.99
C ALA A 628 -7.33 -6.21 -0.82
N ALA A 629 -7.42 -7.54 -0.92
CA ALA A 629 -7.09 -8.54 0.10
C ALA A 629 -5.66 -8.43 0.66
N THR A 630 -4.72 -7.85 -0.10
CA THR A 630 -3.31 -7.75 0.28
C THR A 630 -2.91 -6.37 0.83
N GLY A 631 -3.72 -5.75 1.69
CA GLY A 631 -3.31 -4.61 2.54
C GLY A 631 -4.19 -3.37 2.39
N ASN A 632 -3.79 -2.25 3.02
CA ASN A 632 -4.54 -0.98 3.02
C ASN A 632 -4.59 -0.36 1.60
N ARG A 633 -5.54 -0.80 0.76
CA ARG A 633 -5.51 -0.53 -0.69
C ARG A 633 -6.88 -0.14 -1.20
N TYR A 634 -7.13 1.16 -1.30
CA TYR A 634 -8.47 1.68 -1.60
C TYR A 634 -8.62 2.19 -3.04
N ASN A 635 -7.53 2.30 -3.81
CA ASN A 635 -7.59 2.57 -5.25
C ASN A 635 -7.32 1.29 -6.05
N THR A 636 -8.37 0.79 -6.69
CA THR A 636 -8.41 -0.50 -7.40
C THR A 636 -8.56 -0.32 -8.90
N PHE A 637 -8.05 0.80 -9.45
CA PHE A 637 -7.86 0.94 -10.90
C PHE A 637 -6.44 0.52 -11.28
N ASP A 638 -6.29 -0.41 -12.21
CA ASP A 638 -4.98 -0.85 -12.75
C ASP A 638 -4.38 0.18 -13.70
N ASN A 639 -5.24 1.00 -14.31
CA ASN A 639 -4.81 2.11 -15.15
C ASN A 639 -5.56 3.39 -14.77
N PRO A 640 -5.14 4.10 -13.70
CA PRO A 640 -5.90 5.21 -13.13
C PRO A 640 -6.09 6.40 -14.09
N ASN A 641 -5.25 6.53 -15.12
CA ASN A 641 -5.43 7.49 -16.21
C ASN A 641 -5.60 6.79 -17.57
N GLY A 642 -6.33 5.67 -17.59
CA GLY A 642 -6.48 4.84 -18.77
C GLY A 642 -7.26 5.50 -19.90
N SER A 643 -7.12 4.94 -21.09
CA SER A 643 -7.84 5.35 -22.31
C SER A 643 -9.03 4.43 -22.64
N GLN A 644 -9.45 3.61 -21.69
CA GLN A 644 -10.53 2.64 -21.81
C GLN A 644 -11.06 2.30 -20.42
N VAL A 645 -12.21 1.62 -20.36
CA VAL A 645 -12.70 1.00 -19.12
C VAL A 645 -11.66 0.01 -18.60
N ASP A 646 -11.49 -0.02 -17.29
CA ASP A 646 -10.50 -0.80 -16.58
C ASP A 646 -10.86 -2.27 -16.64
N ASN A 647 -10.16 -2.94 -17.54
CA ASN A 647 -10.23 -4.36 -17.79
C ASN A 647 -8.96 -4.72 -18.57
N ASP A 648 -7.90 -5.03 -17.84
CA ASP A 648 -6.67 -5.55 -18.42
C ASP A 648 -6.74 -7.07 -18.69
N GLY A 649 -7.85 -7.73 -18.32
CA GLY A 649 -8.05 -9.17 -18.49
C GLY A 649 -7.25 -10.04 -17.52
N ILE A 650 -6.62 -9.44 -16.50
CA ILE A 650 -5.78 -10.13 -15.53
C ILE A 650 -6.22 -9.82 -14.10
N ASN A 651 -6.42 -8.54 -13.79
CA ASN A 651 -6.95 -8.08 -12.52
C ASN A 651 -8.49 -8.03 -12.57
N THR A 652 -9.14 -8.03 -11.41
CA THR A 652 -10.60 -7.87 -11.32
C THR A 652 -10.99 -6.55 -11.99
N PRO A 653 -11.86 -6.58 -13.01
CA PRO A 653 -12.22 -5.38 -13.77
C PRO A 653 -13.15 -4.46 -12.97
N SER A 654 -13.38 -3.26 -13.50
CA SER A 654 -14.40 -2.34 -13.00
C SER A 654 -15.78 -3.00 -12.85
N THR A 655 -16.42 -2.78 -11.70
CA THR A 655 -17.69 -3.43 -11.34
C THR A 655 -18.86 -2.95 -12.18
N LEU A 656 -18.90 -1.64 -12.46
CA LEU A 656 -20.01 -1.01 -13.17
C LEU A 656 -19.48 0.16 -14.00
N HIS A 657 -20.03 0.31 -15.20
CA HIS A 657 -19.85 1.53 -15.99
C HIS A 657 -21.15 1.87 -16.73
N ARG A 658 -21.39 3.16 -16.98
CA ARG A 658 -22.64 3.64 -17.57
C ARG A 658 -22.45 4.92 -18.38
N THR A 659 -22.89 4.90 -19.63
CA THR A 659 -22.95 6.10 -20.46
C THR A 659 -23.91 7.14 -19.87
N LEU A 660 -23.45 8.38 -19.81
CA LEU A 660 -24.14 9.54 -19.25
C LEU A 660 -24.75 10.43 -20.36
N PRO A 661 -25.79 11.21 -20.06
CA PRO A 661 -26.40 12.11 -21.04
C PRO A 661 -25.46 13.25 -21.51
N GLY A 662 -24.97 13.21 -22.74
CA GLY A 662 -24.17 14.29 -23.33
C GLY A 662 -22.79 14.48 -22.67
N THR A 663 -22.16 15.64 -22.87
CA THR A 663 -20.76 15.90 -22.47
C THR A 663 -20.59 16.59 -21.12
N SER A 664 -21.67 17.02 -20.49
CA SER A 664 -21.64 17.61 -19.14
C SER A 664 -23.03 17.60 -18.52
N GLY A 665 -23.13 17.45 -17.20
CA GLY A 665 -24.41 17.49 -16.52
C GLY A 665 -24.38 16.92 -15.10
N THR A 666 -25.55 16.58 -14.59
CA THR A 666 -25.71 15.82 -13.35
C THR A 666 -26.58 14.60 -13.62
N ALA A 667 -26.09 13.41 -13.28
CA ALA A 667 -26.84 12.17 -13.31
C ALA A 667 -27.28 11.78 -11.89
N SER A 668 -28.44 11.13 -11.77
CA SER A 668 -28.89 10.50 -10.53
C SER A 668 -28.85 8.99 -10.70
N LEU A 669 -28.06 8.32 -9.87
CA LEU A 669 -27.76 6.90 -9.96
C LEU A 669 -28.22 6.23 -8.67
N ASP A 670 -29.16 5.29 -8.76
CA ASP A 670 -29.55 4.43 -7.65
C ASP A 670 -28.61 3.22 -7.67
N LEU A 671 -27.58 3.24 -6.81
CA LEU A 671 -26.43 2.34 -6.92
C LEU A 671 -26.80 0.88 -6.63
N ILE A 672 -27.72 0.66 -5.70
CA ILE A 672 -28.25 -0.67 -5.37
C ILE A 672 -29.07 -1.23 -6.54
N LYS A 673 -29.95 -0.42 -7.15
CA LYS A 673 -30.70 -0.87 -8.34
C LYS A 673 -29.80 -1.11 -9.55
N LEU A 674 -28.62 -0.51 -9.57
CA LEU A 674 -27.61 -0.76 -10.61
C LEU A 674 -26.78 -2.01 -10.34
N GLY A 675 -26.98 -2.67 -9.19
CA GLY A 675 -26.31 -3.91 -8.84
C GLY A 675 -24.89 -3.71 -8.36
N LEU A 676 -24.54 -2.53 -7.86
CA LEU A 676 -23.24 -2.31 -7.23
C LEU A 676 -23.26 -3.00 -5.85
N PRO A 677 -22.32 -3.94 -5.58
CA PRO A 677 -22.20 -4.56 -4.26
C PRO A 677 -22.05 -3.53 -3.14
N THR A 678 -22.62 -3.84 -1.98
CA THR A 678 -22.62 -3.00 -0.78
C THR A 678 -21.57 -3.50 0.21
N SER A 679 -21.27 -2.68 1.21
CA SER A 679 -20.14 -2.82 2.12
C SER A 679 -18.78 -2.74 1.46
N GLU A 680 -18.71 -1.87 0.46
CA GLU A 680 -17.57 -1.73 -0.42
C GLU A 680 -17.20 -0.27 -0.65
N LEU A 681 -15.91 -0.05 -0.89
CA LEU A 681 -15.37 1.22 -1.34
C LEU A 681 -15.06 1.14 -2.84
N TYR A 682 -15.51 2.15 -3.56
CA TYR A 682 -15.30 2.30 -4.99
C TYR A 682 -14.56 3.59 -5.29
N ASN A 683 -13.70 3.55 -6.29
CA ASN A 683 -13.19 4.74 -6.93
C ASN A 683 -14.06 5.02 -8.16
N VAL A 684 -14.44 6.28 -8.34
CA VAL A 684 -15.36 6.72 -9.40
C VAL A 684 -14.64 7.69 -10.31
N ARG A 685 -14.65 7.42 -11.62
CA ARG A 685 -14.08 8.32 -12.63
C ARG A 685 -15.01 8.48 -13.82
N VAL A 686 -14.68 9.44 -14.68
CA VAL A 686 -15.43 9.72 -15.91
C VAL A 686 -14.51 9.61 -17.12
N LEU A 687 -15.02 8.96 -18.16
CA LEU A 687 -14.41 8.82 -19.48
C LEU A 687 -15.14 9.72 -20.48
N ALA A 688 -14.38 10.36 -21.39
CA ALA A 688 -14.96 11.07 -22.52
C ALA A 688 -15.18 10.11 -23.68
N LEU A 689 -16.33 10.19 -24.35
CA LEU A 689 -16.67 9.34 -25.50
C LEU A 689 -16.82 10.18 -26.78
N ASP A 690 -16.38 9.64 -27.91
CA ASP A 690 -16.67 10.21 -29.23
C ASP A 690 -18.11 9.92 -29.71
N SER A 691 -18.44 10.31 -30.95
CA SER A 691 -19.77 10.10 -31.53
C SER A 691 -20.10 8.62 -31.82
N ASP A 692 -19.10 7.76 -31.88
CA ASP A 692 -19.23 6.32 -32.09
C ASP A 692 -19.18 5.55 -30.76
N HIS A 693 -19.20 6.26 -29.62
CA HIS A 693 -19.10 5.74 -28.27
C HIS A 693 -17.76 5.06 -27.92
N HIS A 694 -16.67 5.43 -28.59
CA HIS A 694 -15.33 5.03 -28.17
C HIS A 694 -14.75 6.02 -27.16
N VAL A 695 -14.00 5.51 -26.19
CA VAL A 695 -13.27 6.34 -25.23
C VAL A 695 -12.18 7.15 -25.95
N ILE A 696 -12.11 8.44 -25.66
CA ILE A 696 -11.09 9.36 -26.18
C ILE A 696 -10.40 10.11 -25.04
N GLY A 697 -9.10 10.38 -25.20
CA GLY A 697 -8.31 10.99 -24.16
C GLY A 697 -8.00 10.03 -23.00
N GLN A 698 -7.82 10.60 -21.81
CA GLN A 698 -7.55 9.86 -20.57
C GLN A 698 -8.74 9.98 -19.62
N ALA A 699 -8.86 9.01 -18.71
CA ALA A 699 -9.80 9.08 -17.61
C ALA A 699 -9.55 10.29 -16.70
N SER A 700 -10.62 10.79 -16.09
CA SER A 700 -10.52 11.82 -15.04
C SER A 700 -9.77 11.29 -13.82
N PRO A 701 -9.28 12.16 -12.93
CA PRO A 701 -9.00 11.74 -11.56
C PRO A 701 -10.24 11.11 -10.92
N THR A 702 -9.98 10.26 -9.93
CA THR A 702 -10.96 9.47 -9.19
C THR A 702 -11.49 10.23 -7.99
N ALA A 703 -12.80 10.16 -7.79
CA ALA A 703 -13.48 10.43 -6.53
C ALA A 703 -13.66 9.12 -5.75
N GLU A 704 -13.97 9.20 -4.47
CA GLU A 704 -14.22 8.05 -3.60
C GLU A 704 -15.72 7.90 -3.31
N LEU A 705 -16.22 6.68 -3.41
CA LEU A 705 -17.60 6.36 -3.07
C LEU A 705 -17.61 5.19 -2.10
N GLU A 706 -18.21 5.40 -0.94
CA GLU A 706 -18.55 4.35 0.01
C GLU A 706 -20.02 3.94 -0.23
N VAL A 707 -20.26 2.63 -0.37
CA VAL A 707 -21.60 2.07 -0.52
C VAL A 707 -21.87 1.12 0.62
N ASP A 708 -22.44 1.65 1.70
CA ASP A 708 -22.61 0.93 2.95
C ASP A 708 -23.95 0.19 3.05
N ASP A 709 -23.93 -0.89 3.82
CA ASP A 709 -25.15 -1.57 4.28
C ASP A 709 -25.65 -1.02 5.62
N GLY A 710 -24.95 -0.04 6.18
CA GLY A 710 -25.21 0.64 7.44
C GLY A 710 -24.07 0.42 8.41
N LEU A 711 -23.23 1.45 8.61
CA LEU A 711 -22.12 1.40 9.55
C LEU A 711 -22.59 1.20 10.99
N ALA A 712 -21.84 0.37 11.72
CA ALA A 712 -22.04 0.21 13.14
C ALA A 712 -21.84 1.56 13.87
N PRO A 713 -22.74 1.93 14.79
CA PRO A 713 -22.68 3.24 15.43
C PRO A 713 -21.37 3.48 16.19
N ASP A 714 -20.93 4.75 16.23
CA ASP A 714 -19.77 5.22 16.98
C ASP A 714 -18.44 4.55 16.56
N GLY A 715 -18.35 4.09 15.31
CA GLY A 715 -17.15 3.42 14.77
C GLY A 715 -16.88 2.07 15.44
N ALA A 716 -17.92 1.39 15.93
CA ALA A 716 -17.80 0.08 16.55
C ALA A 716 -17.48 -1.02 15.54
N SER A 717 -16.86 -2.11 15.99
CA SER A 717 -16.60 -3.30 15.18
C SER A 717 -17.64 -4.39 15.47
N VAL A 718 -18.23 -4.95 14.43
CA VAL A 718 -19.08 -6.15 14.41
C VAL A 718 -18.25 -7.38 14.79
N ASN A 719 -18.68 -8.07 15.84
CA ASN A 719 -18.02 -9.30 16.27
C ASN A 719 -18.78 -10.55 15.80
N ASP A 720 -20.10 -10.48 15.78
CA ASP A 720 -21.00 -11.61 15.54
C ASP A 720 -22.43 -11.11 15.25
N PHE A 721 -23.24 -11.90 14.54
CA PHE A 721 -24.62 -11.56 14.23
C PHE A 721 -25.52 -12.80 14.07
N ALA A 722 -26.82 -12.61 14.23
CA ALA A 722 -27.81 -13.66 13.91
C ALA A 722 -29.04 -13.07 13.25
N PHE A 723 -29.40 -13.61 12.09
CA PHE A 723 -30.58 -13.20 11.33
C PHE A 723 -31.84 -13.94 11.75
N ALA A 724 -32.86 -13.15 12.11
CA ALA A 724 -34.19 -13.59 12.46
C ALA A 724 -35.24 -12.52 12.12
N GLY A 725 -35.11 -11.88 10.94
CA GLY A 725 -35.98 -10.76 10.55
C GLY A 725 -35.88 -9.59 11.54
N LYS A 726 -37.02 -9.09 12.04
CA LYS A 726 -37.06 -8.01 13.05
C LYS A 726 -36.42 -8.36 14.41
N ASP A 727 -36.17 -9.65 14.66
CA ASP A 727 -35.58 -10.16 15.89
C ASP A 727 -34.08 -10.42 15.76
N SER A 728 -33.47 -9.99 14.65
CA SER A 728 -32.03 -10.15 14.42
C SER A 728 -31.21 -9.37 15.45
N LEU A 729 -30.04 -9.92 15.78
CA LEU A 729 -29.14 -9.37 16.79
C LEU A 729 -27.73 -9.24 16.21
N VAL A 730 -26.98 -8.28 16.74
CA VAL A 730 -25.58 -8.06 16.42
C VAL A 730 -24.80 -7.75 17.71
N SER A 731 -23.61 -8.32 17.85
CA SER A 731 -22.67 -7.92 18.88
C SER A 731 -21.57 -7.03 18.31
N LEU A 732 -21.22 -6.01 19.08
CA LEU A 732 -20.29 -4.96 18.70
C LEU A 732 -19.21 -4.77 19.79
N THR A 733 -18.03 -4.32 19.40
CA THR A 733 -17.05 -3.70 20.29
C THR A 733 -16.94 -2.23 19.91
N SER A 734 -17.32 -1.32 20.80
CA SER A 734 -17.21 0.12 20.57
C SER A 734 -15.75 0.58 20.60
N GLN A 735 -15.50 1.78 20.06
CA GLN A 735 -14.15 2.36 19.97
C GLN A 735 -13.46 2.56 21.33
N ASP A 736 -14.23 2.75 22.41
CA ASP A 736 -13.75 2.81 23.80
C ASP A 736 -13.52 1.43 24.43
N GLY A 737 -13.76 0.35 23.67
CA GLY A 737 -13.54 -1.04 24.08
C GLY A 737 -14.71 -1.70 24.81
N ALA A 738 -15.89 -1.08 24.87
CA ALA A 738 -17.06 -1.70 25.48
C ALA A 738 -17.70 -2.75 24.55
N ALA A 739 -18.14 -3.87 25.11
CA ALA A 739 -18.87 -4.89 24.39
C ALA A 739 -20.37 -4.58 24.45
N VAL A 740 -21.07 -4.65 23.31
CA VAL A 740 -22.47 -4.24 23.19
C VAL A 740 -23.25 -5.27 22.38
N VAL A 741 -24.52 -5.50 22.72
CA VAL A 741 -25.47 -6.21 21.83
C VAL A 741 -26.61 -5.28 21.46
N LYS A 742 -26.92 -5.20 20.17
CA LYS A 742 -28.01 -4.38 19.62
C LYS A 742 -28.96 -5.25 18.79
N PRO A 743 -30.25 -4.90 18.71
CA PRO A 743 -31.11 -5.37 17.63
C PRO A 743 -30.60 -4.83 16.29
N TYR A 744 -30.71 -5.63 15.24
CA TYR A 744 -30.35 -5.25 13.88
C TYR A 744 -31.56 -5.44 12.95
N ASP A 745 -31.78 -4.50 12.05
CA ASP A 745 -32.82 -4.61 11.02
C ASP A 745 -32.19 -5.00 9.66
N PRO A 746 -32.28 -6.28 9.23
CA PRO A 746 -31.79 -6.72 7.92
C PRO A 746 -32.31 -5.91 6.74
N ALA A 747 -33.50 -5.32 6.84
CA ALA A 747 -34.13 -4.66 5.70
C ALA A 747 -33.60 -3.24 5.47
N THR A 748 -33.08 -2.59 6.51
CA THR A 748 -32.66 -1.18 6.48
C THR A 748 -31.20 -0.96 6.88
N GLY A 749 -30.55 -1.94 7.49
CA GLY A 749 -29.21 -1.79 8.05
C GLY A 749 -29.15 -1.06 9.37
N ALA A 750 -30.31 -0.76 9.97
CA ALA A 750 -30.38 0.05 11.17
C ALA A 750 -30.02 -0.76 12.43
N TYR A 751 -29.17 -0.17 13.27
CA TYR A 751 -28.86 -0.68 14.60
C TYR A 751 -29.79 -0.04 15.62
N GLY A 752 -30.53 -0.88 16.34
CA GLY A 752 -31.39 -0.45 17.44
C GLY A 752 -30.62 0.04 18.67
N PRO A 753 -31.31 0.53 19.70
CA PRO A 753 -30.67 0.82 20.98
C PRO A 753 -30.13 -0.46 21.63
N ALA A 754 -29.05 -0.33 22.40
CA ALA A 754 -28.40 -1.46 23.05
C ALA A 754 -29.37 -2.26 23.94
N LEU A 755 -29.36 -3.59 23.78
CA LEU A 755 -29.98 -4.52 24.71
C LEU A 755 -29.14 -4.62 25.99
N THR A 756 -27.82 -4.71 25.83
CA THR A 756 -26.86 -4.80 26.93
C THR A 756 -25.51 -4.19 26.54
N VAL A 757 -24.75 -3.75 27.54
CA VAL A 757 -23.41 -3.17 27.43
C VAL A 757 -22.55 -3.69 28.58
N ASP A 758 -21.36 -4.22 28.28
CA ASP A 758 -20.32 -4.53 29.26
C ASP A 758 -19.11 -3.60 29.02
N ARG A 759 -18.76 -2.81 30.03
CA ARG A 759 -17.64 -1.85 29.98
C ARG A 759 -16.37 -2.39 30.63
N THR A 760 -16.36 -3.66 31.03
CA THR A 760 -15.17 -4.28 31.58
C THR A 760 -14.10 -4.38 30.48
N TYR A 761 -12.87 -4.01 30.80
CA TYR A 761 -11.77 -4.04 29.83
C TYR A 761 -11.56 -5.47 29.30
N GLY A 762 -11.64 -5.64 27.98
CA GLY A 762 -11.53 -6.93 27.31
C GLY A 762 -12.79 -7.79 27.39
N ALA A 763 -13.94 -7.22 27.75
CA ALA A 763 -15.22 -7.89 27.62
C ALA A 763 -15.59 -8.15 26.16
N THR A 764 -16.38 -9.18 25.89
CA THR A 764 -16.83 -9.52 24.54
C THR A 764 -18.17 -10.27 24.56
N TYR A 765 -18.98 -10.06 23.54
CA TYR A 765 -20.24 -10.76 23.31
C TYR A 765 -20.19 -11.57 22.00
N ALA A 766 -20.72 -12.79 22.03
CA ALA A 766 -21.04 -13.60 20.85
C ALA A 766 -22.56 -13.74 20.73
N VAL A 767 -23.08 -13.65 19.50
CA VAL A 767 -24.50 -13.85 19.22
C VAL A 767 -24.69 -15.28 18.75
N ILE A 768 -25.16 -16.15 19.63
CA ILE A 768 -25.28 -17.59 19.35
C ILE A 768 -26.43 -17.90 18.37
N GLY A 769 -27.43 -17.02 18.32
CA GLY A 769 -28.56 -17.13 17.41
C GLY A 769 -29.79 -16.37 17.89
N ALA A 770 -30.74 -16.15 16.98
CA ALA A 770 -32.03 -15.52 17.26
C ALA A 770 -33.19 -16.33 16.66
N SER A 771 -34.37 -16.23 17.27
CA SER A 771 -35.59 -16.89 16.80
C SER A 771 -36.73 -15.90 16.64
N ALA A 772 -37.17 -15.74 15.38
CA ALA A 772 -38.34 -14.93 15.05
C ALA A 772 -39.66 -15.53 15.59
N THR A 773 -39.68 -16.85 15.85
CA THR A 773 -40.87 -17.57 16.33
C THR A 773 -41.12 -17.31 17.80
N THR A 774 -40.06 -17.20 18.60
CA THR A 774 -40.17 -16.96 20.05
C THR A 774 -39.82 -15.54 20.46
N HIS A 775 -39.32 -14.71 19.54
CA HIS A 775 -38.74 -13.40 19.85
C HIS A 775 -37.65 -13.53 20.92
N ARG A 776 -36.76 -14.52 20.76
CA ARG A 776 -35.67 -14.80 21.71
C ARG A 776 -34.32 -14.78 21.01
N GLY A 777 -33.34 -14.15 21.64
CA GLY A 777 -31.94 -14.24 21.27
C GLY A 777 -31.11 -14.88 22.37
N LEU A 778 -30.15 -15.73 21.97
CA LEU A 778 -29.15 -16.32 22.87
C LEU A 778 -27.81 -15.65 22.62
N VAL A 779 -27.19 -15.15 23.68
CA VAL A 779 -25.93 -14.38 23.63
C VAL A 779 -24.98 -14.94 24.67
N ALA A 780 -23.69 -15.09 24.36
CA ALA A 780 -22.66 -15.39 25.34
C ALA A 780 -21.86 -14.12 25.67
N ASN A 781 -21.68 -13.79 26.95
CA ASN A 781 -20.82 -12.70 27.42
C ASN A 781 -19.61 -13.23 28.16
N ARG A 782 -18.43 -12.68 27.92
CA ARG A 782 -17.24 -12.90 28.75
C ARG A 782 -16.69 -11.57 29.20
N ALA A 783 -16.73 -11.29 30.51
CA ALA A 783 -16.36 -9.99 31.06
C ALA A 783 -14.85 -9.66 31.01
N GLY A 784 -13.99 -10.61 30.63
CA GLY A 784 -12.56 -10.36 30.44
C GLY A 784 -11.82 -11.56 29.88
N PRO A 785 -10.56 -11.41 29.45
CA PRO A 785 -9.78 -12.51 28.88
C PRO A 785 -9.69 -13.69 29.86
N ASN A 786 -10.10 -14.89 29.42
CA ASN A 786 -10.16 -16.11 30.22
C ASN A 786 -11.13 -16.09 31.42
N GLY A 787 -12.09 -15.15 31.44
CA GLY A 787 -13.13 -15.07 32.47
C GLY A 787 -14.29 -16.04 32.24
N ASP A 788 -15.17 -16.14 33.24
CA ASP A 788 -16.43 -16.89 33.15
C ASP A 788 -17.29 -16.40 31.97
N VAL A 789 -18.09 -17.31 31.40
CA VAL A 789 -19.00 -17.01 30.29
C VAL A 789 -20.44 -17.03 30.77
N ASP A 790 -21.16 -15.92 30.59
CA ASP A 790 -22.59 -15.83 30.88
C ASP A 790 -23.40 -16.07 29.61
N LEU A 791 -24.19 -17.15 29.58
CA LEU A 791 -25.21 -17.38 28.57
C LEU A 791 -26.47 -16.58 28.93
N GLN A 792 -26.79 -15.58 28.14
CA GLN A 792 -27.90 -14.67 28.35
C GLN A 792 -28.98 -14.89 27.30
N ILE A 793 -30.22 -15.00 27.74
CA ILE A 793 -31.39 -15.07 26.86
C ILE A 793 -32.14 -13.75 26.95
N TRP A 794 -32.38 -13.14 25.81
CA TRP A 794 -33.06 -11.86 25.69
C TRP A 794 -34.38 -12.02 24.95
N ASP A 795 -35.44 -11.39 25.45
CA ASP A 795 -36.66 -11.15 24.69
C ASP A 795 -36.38 -9.96 23.75
N THR A 796 -36.32 -10.22 22.45
CA THR A 796 -35.96 -9.21 21.43
C THR A 796 -37.07 -8.19 21.22
N ALA A 797 -38.32 -8.58 21.48
CA ALA A 797 -39.49 -7.71 21.32
C ALA A 797 -39.65 -6.75 22.52
N SER A 798 -39.56 -7.25 23.76
CA SER A 798 -39.65 -6.42 24.97
C SER A 798 -38.31 -5.82 25.41
N ARG A 799 -37.20 -6.27 24.82
CA ARG A 799 -35.82 -5.85 25.14
C ARG A 799 -35.43 -6.09 26.60
N THR A 800 -35.82 -7.24 27.13
CA THR A 800 -35.57 -7.61 28.52
C THR A 800 -34.87 -8.97 28.60
N MET A 801 -33.91 -9.10 29.51
CA MET A 801 -33.28 -10.37 29.79
C MET A 801 -34.30 -11.33 30.44
N VAL A 802 -34.44 -12.51 29.87
CA VAL A 802 -35.33 -13.59 30.32
C VAL A 802 -34.61 -14.47 31.34
N ALA A 803 -33.35 -14.82 31.05
CA ALA A 803 -32.54 -15.68 31.89
C ALA A 803 -31.04 -15.43 31.64
N GLN A 804 -30.23 -15.80 32.64
CA GLN A 804 -28.77 -15.82 32.56
C GLN A 804 -28.26 -17.09 33.24
N GLN A 805 -27.34 -17.80 32.58
CA GLN A 805 -26.65 -18.97 33.11
C GLN A 805 -25.15 -18.76 33.05
N LYS A 806 -24.47 -18.95 34.17
CA LYS A 806 -23.04 -18.73 34.29
C LYS A 806 -22.28 -20.04 34.08
N LEU A 807 -21.36 -20.04 33.12
CA LEU A 807 -20.38 -21.10 32.87
C LEU A 807 -19.05 -20.68 33.49
N SER A 808 -18.55 -21.44 34.46
CA SER A 808 -17.29 -21.09 35.10
C SER A 808 -16.10 -21.41 34.20
N ALA A 809 -15.16 -20.48 34.03
CA ALA A 809 -13.94 -20.67 33.25
C ALA A 809 -13.01 -21.75 33.83
N SER A 810 -13.15 -22.08 35.12
CA SER A 810 -12.41 -23.20 35.73
C SER A 810 -13.00 -24.57 35.37
N GLU A 811 -14.23 -24.62 34.85
CA GLU A 811 -14.93 -25.85 34.51
C GLU A 811 -15.12 -26.00 33.01
N TYR A 812 -15.46 -24.92 32.31
CA TYR A 812 -15.78 -24.92 30.88
C TYR A 812 -14.98 -23.86 30.12
N THR A 813 -14.50 -24.24 28.93
CA THR A 813 -14.12 -23.30 27.87
C THR A 813 -15.21 -23.30 26.81
N PHE A 814 -15.70 -22.13 26.43
CA PHE A 814 -16.69 -21.99 25.36
C PHE A 814 -16.02 -22.21 24.00
N LEU A 815 -16.61 -23.07 23.15
CA LEU A 815 -16.07 -23.36 21.82
C LEU A 815 -17.00 -22.84 20.71
N ASP A 816 -18.28 -23.21 20.74
CA ASP A 816 -19.25 -22.84 19.68
C ASP A 816 -20.71 -22.81 20.23
N GLY A 817 -21.65 -22.25 19.48
CA GLY A 817 -23.08 -22.18 19.84
C GLY A 817 -24.02 -22.11 18.62
N ARG A 818 -25.23 -22.70 18.72
CA ARG A 818 -26.27 -22.64 17.68
C ARG A 818 -27.68 -22.58 18.28
N VAL A 819 -28.63 -22.00 17.54
CA VAL A 819 -30.05 -21.96 17.90
C VAL A 819 -30.89 -22.89 17.01
N ASP A 820 -31.68 -23.75 17.67
CA ASP A 820 -32.74 -24.56 17.06
C ASP A 820 -34.08 -23.84 17.25
N SER A 821 -34.37 -22.91 16.35
CA SER A 821 -35.55 -22.05 16.43
C SER A 821 -36.86 -22.83 16.33
N ALA A 822 -36.87 -23.96 15.61
CA ALA A 822 -38.05 -24.82 15.44
C ALA A 822 -38.45 -25.53 16.74
N ARG A 823 -37.49 -25.79 17.64
CA ARG A 823 -37.72 -26.48 18.93
C ARG A 823 -37.53 -25.59 20.14
N ASN A 824 -37.38 -24.27 19.94
CA ASN A 824 -37.28 -23.26 20.99
C ASN A 824 -36.12 -23.50 21.98
N ARG A 825 -34.97 -23.94 21.47
CA ARG A 825 -33.77 -24.22 22.27
C ARG A 825 -32.50 -23.71 21.59
N GLY A 826 -31.48 -23.44 22.39
CA GLY A 826 -30.10 -23.30 21.94
C GLY A 826 -29.27 -24.49 22.37
N VAL A 827 -28.10 -24.65 21.78
CA VAL A 827 -27.09 -25.62 22.19
C VAL A 827 -25.73 -24.94 22.14
N VAL A 828 -24.91 -25.17 23.16
CA VAL A 828 -23.52 -24.69 23.19
C VAL A 828 -22.56 -25.86 23.29
N LEU A 829 -21.46 -25.77 22.56
CA LEU A 829 -20.33 -26.69 22.58
C LEU A 829 -19.27 -26.13 23.52
N LEU A 830 -18.89 -26.92 24.52
CA LEU A 830 -17.96 -26.52 25.57
C LEU A 830 -16.87 -27.58 25.72
N HIS A 831 -15.65 -27.16 26.05
CA HIS A 831 -14.62 -28.06 26.56
C HIS A 831 -14.71 -28.10 28.09
N ARG A 832 -14.88 -29.29 28.69
CA ARG A 832 -14.97 -29.46 30.14
C ARG A 832 -13.60 -29.85 30.73
N ALA A 833 -13.06 -28.97 31.57
CA ALA A 833 -11.72 -29.09 32.13
C ALA A 833 -11.55 -30.22 33.17
N SER A 834 -12.65 -30.68 33.79
CA SER A 834 -12.57 -31.66 34.89
C SER A 834 -12.22 -33.07 34.44
N ASP A 835 -12.59 -33.44 33.21
CA ASP A 835 -12.32 -34.74 32.60
C ASP A 835 -11.74 -34.66 31.18
N ASP A 836 -11.40 -33.45 30.72
CA ASP A 836 -10.78 -33.19 29.41
C ASP A 836 -11.66 -33.68 28.24
N VAL A 837 -12.98 -33.41 28.31
CA VAL A 837 -13.98 -33.87 27.33
C VAL A 837 -14.79 -32.70 26.79
N ASP A 838 -15.02 -32.69 25.48
CA ASP A 838 -15.95 -31.74 24.86
C ASP A 838 -17.41 -32.20 25.05
N VAL A 839 -18.31 -31.25 25.29
CA VAL A 839 -19.68 -31.53 25.68
C VAL A 839 -20.67 -30.59 24.99
N LEU A 840 -21.88 -31.09 24.74
CA LEU A 840 -23.01 -30.27 24.31
C LEU A 840 -23.91 -29.95 25.50
N LEU A 841 -24.31 -28.69 25.62
CA LEU A 841 -25.21 -28.20 26.66
C LEU A 841 -26.44 -27.54 26.03
N PRO A 842 -27.59 -28.24 25.96
CA PRO A 842 -28.84 -27.64 25.51
C PRO A 842 -29.42 -26.67 26.54
N ILE A 843 -29.98 -25.56 26.06
CA ILE A 843 -30.63 -24.52 26.87
C ILE A 843 -32.00 -24.17 26.28
N SER A 844 -33.03 -24.11 27.12
CA SER A 844 -34.36 -23.64 26.69
C SER A 844 -34.34 -22.14 26.41
N LEU A 845 -34.77 -21.70 25.22
CA LEU A 845 -34.88 -20.27 24.89
C LEU A 845 -36.03 -19.59 25.64
N THR A 846 -36.98 -20.35 26.17
CA THR A 846 -38.14 -19.78 26.88
C THR A 846 -37.85 -19.56 28.37
N THR A 847 -37.15 -20.49 29.02
CA THR A 847 -36.95 -20.46 30.47
C THR A 847 -35.49 -20.28 30.89
N GLY A 848 -34.54 -20.46 29.98
CA GLY A 848 -33.11 -20.55 30.28
C GLY A 848 -32.72 -21.76 31.12
N ALA A 849 -33.60 -22.76 31.24
CA ALA A 849 -33.27 -24.00 31.90
C ALA A 849 -32.23 -24.78 31.08
N LEU A 850 -31.17 -25.23 31.74
CA LEU A 850 -30.16 -26.11 31.18
C LEU A 850 -30.66 -27.56 31.21
N SER A 851 -30.43 -28.28 30.12
CA SER A 851 -30.62 -29.73 30.06
C SER A 851 -29.36 -30.45 30.55
N PRO A 852 -29.42 -31.76 30.85
CA PRO A 852 -28.22 -32.53 31.15
C PRO A 852 -27.14 -32.37 30.06
N VAL A 853 -25.89 -32.23 30.51
CA VAL A 853 -24.71 -32.16 29.64
C VAL A 853 -24.55 -33.48 28.89
N ILE A 854 -24.32 -33.42 27.58
CA ILE A 854 -24.10 -34.61 26.73
C ILE A 854 -22.61 -34.68 26.37
N PRO A 855 -21.84 -35.64 26.92
CA PRO A 855 -20.42 -35.75 26.62
C PRO A 855 -20.18 -36.31 25.21
N LEU A 856 -19.33 -35.65 24.43
CA LEU A 856 -18.91 -36.12 23.12
C LEU A 856 -17.82 -37.19 23.27
N PRO A 857 -17.71 -38.13 22.32
CA PRO A 857 -16.69 -39.16 22.38
C PRO A 857 -15.29 -38.56 22.21
N VAL A 858 -14.41 -38.84 23.19
CA VAL A 858 -12.98 -38.47 23.20
C VAL A 858 -12.15 -39.32 22.21
N SER A 859 -12.68 -40.48 21.87
CA SER A 859 -12.36 -41.29 20.69
C SER A 859 -13.66 -42.02 20.33
N GLY A 860 -14.13 -41.86 19.09
CA GLY A 860 -15.38 -42.47 18.65
C GLY A 860 -15.39 -43.97 18.98
N ALA A 861 -16.51 -44.49 19.48
CA ALA A 861 -16.73 -45.93 19.49
C ALA A 861 -16.59 -46.43 18.04
N GLY A 862 -15.44 -47.07 17.73
CA GLY A 862 -15.06 -47.45 16.37
C GLY A 862 -13.67 -46.98 15.89
N VAL A 863 -12.93 -46.16 16.65
CA VAL A 863 -11.58 -45.72 16.27
C VAL A 863 -10.57 -46.88 16.37
N THR A 864 -10.04 -47.32 15.23
CA THR A 864 -8.99 -48.36 15.13
C THR A 864 -7.55 -47.83 15.31
N ASP A 865 -7.39 -46.55 15.66
CA ASP A 865 -6.08 -45.94 15.85
C ASP A 865 -5.82 -45.61 17.35
N PRO A 866 -5.10 -46.48 18.08
CA PRO A 866 -4.75 -46.26 19.47
C PRO A 866 -3.72 -45.12 19.69
N ASP A 867 -3.15 -44.54 18.62
CA ASP A 867 -2.23 -43.39 18.70
C ASP A 867 -2.92 -42.05 18.33
N ALA A 868 -4.23 -42.05 18.06
CA ALA A 868 -4.97 -40.83 17.74
C ALA A 868 -5.05 -39.89 18.95
N ALA A 869 -4.27 -38.81 18.90
CA ALA A 869 -4.38 -37.66 19.79
C ALA A 869 -5.84 -37.21 19.96
N HIS A 870 -6.16 -36.73 21.16
CA HIS A 870 -7.43 -36.09 21.56
C HIS A 870 -8.04 -35.29 20.40
N VAL A 871 -9.26 -35.65 19.99
CA VAL A 871 -10.00 -34.90 18.96
C VAL A 871 -10.76 -33.78 19.66
N GLN A 872 -10.27 -32.55 19.48
CA GLN A 872 -10.98 -31.36 19.93
C GLN A 872 -12.05 -30.98 18.90
N TRP A 873 -13.31 -30.99 19.33
CA TRP A 873 -14.48 -30.58 18.54
C TRP A 873 -14.67 -29.07 18.65
N SER A 874 -15.01 -28.42 17.54
CA SER A 874 -15.00 -26.95 17.49
C SER A 874 -16.02 -26.33 16.55
N GLN A 875 -16.70 -27.13 15.74
CA GLN A 875 -17.75 -26.64 14.85
C GLN A 875 -18.99 -27.47 15.04
N MET A 876 -20.16 -26.86 14.90
CA MET A 876 -21.41 -27.61 14.87
C MET A 876 -22.48 -27.02 13.97
N ALA A 877 -23.37 -27.90 13.51
CA ALA A 877 -24.60 -27.54 12.82
C ALA A 877 -25.78 -28.29 13.44
N VAL A 878 -26.92 -27.60 13.53
CA VAL A 878 -28.19 -28.18 13.98
C VAL A 878 -29.00 -28.56 12.76
N ASP A 879 -29.47 -29.81 12.71
CA ASP A 879 -30.37 -30.24 11.66
C ASP A 879 -31.77 -29.62 11.89
N PRO A 880 -32.28 -28.78 10.98
CA PRO A 880 -33.61 -28.18 11.13
C PRO A 880 -34.75 -29.22 11.15
N LYS A 881 -34.57 -30.36 10.47
CA LYS A 881 -35.57 -31.41 10.31
C LYS A 881 -35.88 -32.16 11.60
N ASP A 882 -34.87 -32.62 12.31
CA ASP A 882 -35.03 -33.46 13.52
C ASP A 882 -34.43 -32.85 14.79
N GLY A 883 -33.62 -31.79 14.69
CA GLY A 883 -32.99 -31.10 15.81
C GLY A 883 -31.74 -31.82 16.33
N THR A 884 -31.23 -32.82 15.61
CA THR A 884 -29.94 -33.44 15.94
C THR A 884 -28.79 -32.51 15.61
N VAL A 885 -27.65 -32.67 16.30
CA VAL A 885 -26.45 -31.84 16.13
C VAL A 885 -25.34 -32.67 15.53
N VAL A 886 -24.71 -32.17 14.46
CA VAL A 886 -23.46 -32.73 13.92
C VAL A 886 -22.31 -31.85 14.37
N VAL A 887 -21.27 -32.45 14.94
CA VAL A 887 -20.05 -31.76 15.42
C VAL A 887 -18.83 -32.21 14.62
N LEU A 888 -17.98 -31.25 14.24
CA LEU A 888 -16.73 -31.50 13.51
C LEU A 888 -15.52 -30.88 14.26
N PRO A 889 -14.31 -31.43 14.11
CA PRO A 889 -13.09 -30.75 14.54
C PRO A 889 -12.76 -29.61 13.56
N THR A 890 -11.85 -28.71 13.92
CA THR A 890 -11.32 -27.67 13.03
C THR A 890 -9.85 -27.90 12.71
N GLY A 891 -9.45 -27.65 11.46
CA GLY A 891 -8.05 -27.78 11.06
C GLY A 891 -7.70 -27.17 9.70
N ILE A 892 -6.87 -26.12 9.66
CA ILE A 892 -6.59 -25.40 8.41
C ILE A 892 -5.27 -25.78 7.71
N ARG A 893 -4.23 -26.26 8.43
CA ARG A 893 -2.89 -26.48 7.83
C ARG A 893 -2.10 -27.70 8.37
N PHE A 894 -2.52 -28.32 9.46
CA PHE A 894 -1.75 -29.38 10.14
C PHE A 894 -2.62 -30.53 10.67
N CYS A 895 -3.43 -31.16 9.81
CA CYS A 895 -4.22 -32.33 10.24
C CYS A 895 -4.05 -33.47 9.24
N ALA A 896 -3.90 -34.69 9.77
CA ALA A 896 -3.77 -35.92 9.01
C ALA A 896 -4.76 -36.96 9.56
N GLY A 897 -5.34 -37.76 8.68
CA GLY A 897 -6.32 -38.78 9.03
C GLY A 897 -7.76 -38.27 9.03
N GLY A 898 -8.70 -39.21 9.12
CA GLY A 898 -10.13 -38.95 9.28
C GLY A 898 -10.58 -38.99 10.72
N VAL A 899 -11.84 -38.63 10.93
CA VAL A 899 -12.58 -38.82 12.17
C VAL A 899 -14.02 -39.19 11.85
N SER A 900 -14.64 -40.04 12.66
CA SER A 900 -16.07 -40.30 12.56
C SER A 900 -16.85 -39.20 13.29
N ALA A 901 -17.61 -38.40 12.56
CA ALA A 901 -18.36 -37.27 13.10
C ALA A 901 -19.55 -37.74 13.95
N PRO A 902 -19.71 -37.27 15.20
CA PRO A 902 -20.90 -37.52 16.01
C PRO A 902 -22.13 -36.81 15.47
N ARG A 903 -23.27 -37.50 15.51
CA ARG A 903 -24.61 -36.94 15.37
C ARG A 903 -25.39 -37.20 16.65
N VAL A 904 -25.75 -36.12 17.34
CA VAL A 904 -26.29 -36.15 18.70
C VAL A 904 -27.76 -35.78 18.71
N ASP A 905 -28.60 -36.65 19.24
CA ASP A 905 -29.98 -36.32 19.59
C ASP A 905 -30.00 -35.63 20.97
N LEU A 906 -30.36 -34.35 20.96
CA LEU A 906 -30.38 -33.51 22.16
C LEU A 906 -31.50 -33.87 23.15
N GLU A 907 -32.56 -34.56 22.72
CA GLU A 907 -33.68 -34.97 23.60
C GLU A 907 -33.36 -36.27 24.34
N THR A 908 -32.78 -37.24 23.63
CA THR A 908 -32.47 -38.56 24.21
C THR A 908 -31.05 -38.65 24.76
N GLY A 909 -30.16 -37.73 24.38
CA GLY A 909 -28.73 -37.81 24.65
C GLY A 909 -28.02 -38.91 23.85
N THR A 910 -28.69 -39.49 22.85
CA THR A 910 -28.15 -40.59 22.05
C THR A 910 -27.15 -40.04 21.03
N ILE A 911 -25.97 -40.65 20.96
CA ILE A 911 -24.93 -40.32 19.98
C ILE A 911 -24.88 -41.43 18.94
N THR A 912 -24.99 -41.03 17.68
CA THR A 912 -24.83 -41.89 16.50
C THR A 912 -23.67 -41.38 15.64
N LEU A 913 -23.21 -42.17 14.67
CA LEU A 913 -22.21 -41.73 13.71
C LEU A 913 -22.91 -41.08 12.52
N ALA A 914 -22.54 -39.83 12.21
CA ALA A 914 -22.93 -39.15 10.98
C ALA A 914 -22.20 -39.75 9.76
N GLY A 915 -20.98 -40.25 9.95
CA GLY A 915 -20.09 -40.75 8.88
C GLY A 915 -18.64 -40.33 9.13
N ASP A 916 -17.73 -40.82 8.30
CA ASP A 916 -16.31 -40.44 8.36
C ASP A 916 -16.06 -39.12 7.60
N THR A 917 -15.17 -38.30 8.14
CA THR A 917 -14.87 -36.98 7.62
C THR A 917 -13.41 -36.58 7.85
N SER A 918 -12.97 -35.51 7.21
CA SER A 918 -11.61 -34.96 7.37
C SER A 918 -11.41 -34.36 8.76
N ARG A 919 -10.18 -34.42 9.29
CA ARG A 919 -9.78 -33.59 10.45
C ARG A 919 -9.43 -32.15 10.04
N CYS A 920 -9.29 -31.88 8.75
CA CYS A 920 -9.01 -30.55 8.20
C CYS A 920 -10.30 -29.77 7.87
N SER A 921 -11.35 -29.92 8.67
CA SER A 921 -12.60 -29.21 8.42
C SER A 921 -12.47 -27.73 8.77
N HIS A 922 -13.15 -26.91 7.99
CA HIS A 922 -13.29 -25.48 8.23
C HIS A 922 -14.74 -25.01 8.15
N GLY A 923 -15.69 -25.86 7.75
CA GLY A 923 -17.11 -25.55 7.89
C GLY A 923 -18.00 -26.78 7.89
N VAL A 924 -19.13 -26.67 8.60
CA VAL A 924 -20.18 -27.69 8.64
C VAL A 924 -21.54 -27.08 8.37
N ALA A 925 -22.30 -27.70 7.47
CA ALA A 925 -23.64 -27.24 7.13
C ALA A 925 -24.59 -28.43 6.95
N ILE A 926 -25.88 -28.25 7.25
CA ILE A 926 -26.91 -29.28 7.10
C ILE A 926 -28.05 -28.72 6.24
N ASP A 927 -28.44 -29.46 5.21
CA ASP A 927 -29.57 -29.08 4.34
C ASP A 927 -30.93 -29.39 4.99
N ASN A 928 -32.01 -28.92 4.35
CA ASN A 928 -33.38 -29.13 4.84
C ASN A 928 -33.83 -30.60 4.78
N ALA A 929 -33.12 -31.46 4.04
CA ALA A 929 -33.41 -32.89 3.97
C ALA A 929 -32.72 -33.68 5.10
N GLY A 930 -31.77 -33.05 5.80
CA GLY A 930 -30.99 -33.56 6.92
C GLY A 930 -29.63 -34.13 6.52
N ASN A 931 -29.17 -33.87 5.29
CA ASN A 931 -27.84 -34.26 4.85
C ASN A 931 -26.82 -33.26 5.41
N ALA A 932 -25.77 -33.77 6.05
CA ALA A 932 -24.66 -32.96 6.55
C ALA A 932 -23.54 -32.91 5.52
N TYR A 933 -22.91 -31.74 5.40
CA TYR A 933 -21.79 -31.48 4.51
C TYR A 933 -20.62 -30.94 5.33
N ASN A 934 -19.42 -31.39 4.98
CA ASN A 934 -18.16 -30.90 5.51
C ASN A 934 -17.39 -30.16 4.42
N ALA A 935 -17.00 -28.92 4.65
CA ALA A 935 -15.95 -28.27 3.87
C ALA A 935 -14.60 -28.49 4.57
N SER A 936 -13.64 -29.01 3.82
CA SER A 936 -12.32 -29.37 4.36
C SER A 936 -11.21 -29.20 3.34
N ASN A 937 -10.01 -28.93 3.86
CA ASN A 937 -8.80 -28.88 3.05
C ASN A 937 -8.15 -30.27 2.99
N SER A 938 -7.64 -30.71 1.83
CA SER A 938 -7.20 -32.11 1.57
C SER A 938 -5.96 -32.65 2.33
N GLY A 939 -5.56 -32.09 3.46
CA GLY A 939 -4.55 -32.66 4.38
C GLY A 939 -3.10 -32.18 4.20
N TRP A 940 -2.25 -32.56 5.17
CA TRP A 940 -0.89 -32.06 5.45
C TRP A 940 -0.01 -31.66 4.25
N SER A 941 0.43 -30.39 4.23
CA SER A 941 1.63 -29.99 3.51
C SER A 941 2.28 -28.72 4.07
N ILE A 942 3.60 -28.77 4.28
CA ILE A 942 4.44 -27.61 4.63
C ILE A 942 4.86 -26.79 3.39
N LYS A 943 4.48 -27.25 2.18
CA LYS A 943 4.91 -26.67 0.89
C LYS A 943 3.77 -26.39 -0.10
N LEU A 944 2.56 -26.89 0.15
CA LEU A 944 1.43 -26.86 -0.79
C LEU A 944 0.18 -26.39 -0.04
N PRO A 945 -0.59 -25.41 -0.54
CA PRO A 945 -1.95 -25.17 -0.07
C PRO A 945 -2.80 -26.40 -0.41
N ALA A 946 -3.59 -26.88 0.56
CA ALA A 946 -4.43 -28.06 0.35
C ALA A 946 -5.75 -27.64 -0.33
N PRO A 947 -6.18 -28.27 -1.44
CA PRO A 947 -7.45 -27.94 -2.10
C PRO A 947 -8.64 -28.05 -1.15
N SER A 948 -9.62 -27.18 -1.34
CA SER A 948 -10.90 -27.24 -0.64
C SER A 948 -11.86 -28.23 -1.29
N LEU A 949 -12.45 -29.06 -0.44
CA LEU A 949 -13.36 -30.13 -0.77
C LEU A 949 -14.63 -30.00 0.05
N ILE A 950 -15.79 -30.13 -0.59
CA ILE A 950 -17.07 -30.35 0.10
C ILE A 950 -17.42 -31.84 0.02
N THR A 951 -17.59 -32.46 1.18
CA THR A 951 -17.92 -33.89 1.29
C THR A 951 -19.25 -34.05 2.02
N LYS A 952 -20.17 -34.84 1.45
CA LYS A 952 -21.39 -35.22 2.15
C LYS A 952 -21.07 -36.29 3.20
N ILE A 953 -21.45 -36.05 4.44
CA ILE A 953 -21.22 -36.96 5.57
C ILE A 953 -22.36 -37.97 5.60
N ASP A 954 -22.05 -39.25 5.33
CA ASP A 954 -23.02 -40.34 5.30
C ASP A 954 -22.41 -41.60 5.95
N PRO A 955 -23.13 -42.28 6.87
CA PRO A 955 -22.60 -43.46 7.55
C PRO A 955 -22.74 -44.76 6.73
N SER A 956 -23.46 -44.71 5.60
CA SER A 956 -23.86 -45.87 4.79
C SER A 956 -23.20 -45.93 3.41
N ALA A 957 -22.61 -44.82 2.94
CA ALA A 957 -21.89 -44.74 1.68
C ALA A 957 -20.76 -43.69 1.77
N SER A 958 -19.59 -43.97 1.19
CA SER A 958 -18.62 -42.90 0.95
C SER A 958 -19.14 -42.03 -0.20
N SER A 959 -19.34 -40.74 0.04
CA SER A 959 -19.60 -39.79 -1.04
C SER A 959 -18.28 -39.40 -1.70
N ASP A 960 -18.28 -39.23 -3.02
CA ASP A 960 -17.14 -38.64 -3.71
C ASP A 960 -17.06 -37.16 -3.30
N PRO A 961 -15.91 -36.66 -2.83
CA PRO A 961 -15.77 -35.26 -2.46
C PRO A 961 -15.90 -34.37 -3.69
N ILE A 962 -16.61 -33.25 -3.54
CA ILE A 962 -16.70 -32.19 -4.54
C ILE A 962 -15.47 -31.30 -4.36
N LEU A 963 -14.59 -31.28 -5.36
CA LEU A 963 -13.53 -30.28 -5.43
C LEU A 963 -14.16 -28.92 -5.75
N VAL A 964 -14.15 -28.02 -4.77
CA VAL A 964 -14.63 -26.65 -4.99
C VAL A 964 -13.55 -25.84 -5.67
N ARG A 965 -12.37 -25.81 -5.05
CA ARG A 965 -11.24 -25.04 -5.57
C ARG A 965 -9.92 -25.66 -5.17
N GLN A 966 -8.90 -25.46 -6.00
CA GLN A 966 -7.53 -25.77 -5.67
C GLN A 966 -6.93 -24.68 -4.78
N ASP A 967 -7.63 -24.25 -3.72
CA ASP A 967 -7.22 -23.25 -2.75
C ASP A 967 -7.85 -23.56 -1.38
N PRO A 968 -7.26 -23.12 -0.26
CA PRO A 968 -7.86 -23.33 1.05
C PRO A 968 -9.12 -22.46 1.23
N GLY A 969 -10.22 -23.10 1.60
CA GLY A 969 -11.47 -22.42 1.98
C GLY A 969 -11.50 -22.06 3.47
N PHE A 970 -12.39 -21.13 3.85
CA PHE A 970 -12.50 -20.63 5.22
C PHE A 970 -13.81 -20.95 5.91
N GLU A 971 -14.93 -20.94 5.18
CA GLU A 971 -16.26 -21.07 5.77
C GLU A 971 -17.24 -21.68 4.76
N LEU A 972 -18.24 -22.43 5.26
CA LEU A 972 -19.28 -23.07 4.45
C LEU A 972 -20.69 -22.76 4.99
N THR A 973 -21.61 -22.46 4.09
CA THR A 973 -23.06 -22.55 4.35
C THR A 973 -23.80 -23.14 3.14
N VAL A 974 -25.07 -23.53 3.30
CA VAL A 974 -25.85 -24.17 2.23
C VAL A 974 -27.28 -23.63 2.12
N ASP A 975 -27.75 -23.42 0.88
CA ASP A 975 -29.18 -23.33 0.57
C ASP A 975 -29.71 -24.73 0.22
N GLY A 976 -30.09 -25.46 1.26
CA GLY A 976 -30.64 -26.81 1.14
C GLY A 976 -31.98 -26.92 0.40
N LYS A 977 -32.62 -25.81 -0.01
CA LYS A 977 -33.82 -25.86 -0.87
C LYS A 977 -33.45 -25.95 -2.35
N ARG A 978 -32.24 -25.52 -2.70
CA ARG A 978 -31.74 -25.42 -4.07
C ARG A 978 -30.47 -26.24 -4.31
N ASP A 979 -30.01 -26.95 -3.28
CA ASP A 979 -28.79 -27.76 -3.30
C ASP A 979 -27.55 -26.93 -3.68
N LEU A 980 -27.45 -25.71 -3.14
CA LEU A 980 -26.30 -24.82 -3.35
C LEU A 980 -25.45 -24.75 -2.08
N ALA A 981 -24.14 -24.83 -2.24
CA ALA A 981 -23.14 -24.53 -1.23
C ALA A 981 -22.43 -23.23 -1.53
N PHE A 982 -22.10 -22.50 -0.46
CA PHE A 982 -21.42 -21.22 -0.50
C PHE A 982 -20.15 -21.35 0.32
N GLU A 983 -19.00 -21.18 -0.33
CA GLU A 983 -17.70 -21.28 0.32
C GLU A 983 -16.85 -20.03 0.08
N LYS A 984 -16.28 -19.47 1.15
CA LYS A 984 -15.42 -18.28 1.09
C LYS A 984 -13.95 -18.60 0.81
N PHE A 985 -13.32 -17.72 0.03
CA PHE A 985 -11.90 -17.74 -0.33
C PHE A 985 -11.28 -16.35 -0.16
N ASP A 986 -9.98 -16.29 0.18
CA ASP A 986 -9.23 -15.05 0.40
C ASP A 986 -9.07 -14.17 -0.86
N GLY A 987 -9.32 -14.72 -2.04
CA GLY A 987 -9.32 -13.99 -3.31
C GLY A 987 -9.61 -14.88 -4.51
N PRO A 988 -9.43 -14.40 -5.75
CA PRO A 988 -9.74 -15.11 -6.99
C PRO A 988 -8.87 -16.32 -7.27
N ASP A 989 -9.43 -17.26 -8.03
CA ASP A 989 -8.76 -18.50 -8.42
C ASP A 989 -7.47 -18.19 -9.19
N GLY A 990 -6.34 -18.47 -8.55
CA GLY A 990 -5.02 -18.13 -9.08
C GLY A 990 -4.62 -19.05 -10.24
N ILE A 991 -3.52 -18.69 -10.92
CA ILE A 991 -2.94 -19.61 -11.92
C ILE A 991 -2.33 -20.81 -11.20
N HIS A 992 -2.89 -21.99 -11.50
CA HIS A 992 -2.43 -23.26 -10.94
C HIS A 992 -1.18 -23.76 -11.65
N LEU A 993 0.00 -23.57 -11.05
CA LEU A 993 1.26 -24.12 -11.56
C LEU A 993 1.47 -25.52 -11.03
N HIS A 994 1.50 -26.52 -11.91
CA HIS A 994 1.64 -27.94 -11.55
C HIS A 994 0.55 -28.46 -10.59
N GLY A 995 -0.65 -27.87 -10.65
CA GLY A 995 -1.76 -28.19 -9.74
C GLY A 995 -1.66 -27.49 -8.39
N LEU A 996 -0.88 -26.41 -8.28
CA LEU A 996 -0.73 -25.60 -7.07
C LEU A 996 -1.27 -24.19 -7.28
N PRO A 997 -2.17 -23.69 -6.42
CA PRO A 997 -2.41 -22.26 -6.36
C PRO A 997 -1.15 -21.62 -5.82
N THR A 998 -0.52 -20.75 -6.60
CA THR A 998 0.79 -20.22 -6.18
C THR A 998 0.86 -18.71 -6.19
N LEU A 999 0.03 -18.01 -6.99
CA LEU A 999 -0.11 -16.56 -6.92
C LEU A 999 -1.53 -16.13 -7.32
N ILE A 1000 -2.18 -15.37 -6.44
CA ILE A 1000 -3.23 -14.44 -6.83
C ILE A 1000 -2.50 -13.25 -7.45
N PHE A 1001 -2.52 -13.15 -8.78
CA PHE A 1001 -1.90 -12.03 -9.51
C PHE A 1001 -2.77 -10.78 -9.54
N ASP A 1002 -4.00 -10.89 -9.06
CA ASP A 1002 -4.99 -9.83 -9.09
C ASP A 1002 -4.72 -8.79 -8.00
N ASN A 1003 -4.36 -7.58 -8.43
CA ASN A 1003 -4.09 -6.41 -7.59
C ASN A 1003 -5.34 -5.83 -6.93
N ASN A 1004 -6.51 -6.06 -7.54
CA ASN A 1004 -7.81 -5.55 -7.11
C ASN A 1004 -8.64 -6.59 -6.37
N ALA A 1005 -8.15 -7.82 -6.32
CA ALA A 1005 -8.81 -8.93 -5.65
C ALA A 1005 -9.19 -8.57 -4.22
N MET A 1006 -10.47 -8.65 -3.92
CA MET A 1006 -10.93 -8.91 -2.56
C MET A 1006 -11.22 -10.39 -2.38
N GLY A 1007 -11.66 -10.78 -1.18
CA GLY A 1007 -12.20 -12.13 -0.98
C GLY A 1007 -13.40 -12.41 -1.91
N GLN A 1008 -13.63 -13.68 -2.15
CA GLN A 1008 -14.70 -14.19 -3.01
C GLN A 1008 -15.47 -15.31 -2.33
N MET A 1009 -16.69 -15.53 -2.79
CA MET A 1009 -17.50 -16.68 -2.39
C MET A 1009 -17.90 -17.48 -3.61
N ASP A 1010 -17.47 -18.74 -3.68
CA ASP A 1010 -17.87 -19.65 -4.76
C ASP A 1010 -19.17 -20.36 -4.40
N VAL A 1011 -20.09 -20.35 -5.35
CA VAL A 1011 -21.37 -21.05 -5.29
C VAL A 1011 -21.25 -22.36 -6.06
N THR A 1012 -21.45 -23.48 -5.37
CA THR A 1012 -21.32 -24.82 -5.93
C THR A 1012 -22.64 -25.58 -5.84
N ASP A 1013 -23.07 -26.18 -6.94
CA ASP A 1013 -24.21 -27.11 -6.95
C ASP A 1013 -23.79 -28.45 -6.32
N LEU A 1014 -24.42 -28.79 -5.19
CA LEU A 1014 -24.11 -29.98 -4.39
C LEU A 1014 -24.51 -31.30 -5.05
N ASN A 1015 -25.42 -31.28 -6.03
CA ASN A 1015 -25.87 -32.48 -6.73
C ASN A 1015 -24.92 -32.85 -7.88
N THR A 1016 -24.40 -31.85 -8.58
CA THR A 1016 -23.59 -32.01 -9.79
C THR A 1016 -22.10 -31.76 -9.56
N GLY A 1017 -21.74 -31.14 -8.44
CA GLY A 1017 -20.39 -30.68 -8.14
C GLY A 1017 -19.91 -29.54 -9.05
N LYS A 1018 -20.82 -28.87 -9.75
CA LYS A 1018 -20.47 -27.79 -10.68
C LYS A 1018 -20.42 -26.46 -9.97
N HIS A 1019 -19.38 -25.70 -10.27
CA HIS A 1019 -19.34 -24.26 -9.98
C HIS A 1019 -20.49 -23.56 -10.74
N MET A 1020 -21.23 -22.72 -10.02
CA MET A 1020 -22.40 -22.00 -10.51
C MET A 1020 -22.09 -20.53 -10.74
N GLU A 1021 -21.44 -19.89 -9.78
CA GLU A 1021 -21.14 -18.46 -9.77
C GLU A 1021 -20.05 -18.15 -8.73
N THR A 1022 -19.31 -17.07 -8.95
CA THR A 1022 -18.42 -16.44 -7.95
C THR A 1022 -19.02 -15.10 -7.56
N ILE A 1023 -19.28 -14.92 -6.27
CA ILE A 1023 -19.70 -13.64 -5.71
C ILE A 1023 -18.43 -12.86 -5.36
N ASN A 1024 -18.22 -11.74 -6.06
CA ASN A 1024 -17.10 -10.84 -5.83
C ASN A 1024 -17.41 -9.85 -4.71
N GLY A 1025 -16.35 -9.36 -4.07
CA GLY A 1025 -16.47 -8.37 -3.02
C GLY A 1025 -17.04 -8.98 -1.75
N THR A 1026 -16.52 -10.11 -1.29
CA THR A 1026 -16.88 -10.65 0.02
C THR A 1026 -15.63 -10.64 0.87
N TYR A 1027 -15.59 -9.86 1.93
CA TYR A 1027 -14.37 -9.77 2.73
C TYR A 1027 -14.07 -11.13 3.40
N ALA A 1028 -12.84 -11.60 3.25
CA ALA A 1028 -12.41 -12.89 3.78
C ALA A 1028 -11.49 -12.66 4.99
N TYR A 1029 -12.06 -12.75 6.19
CA TYR A 1029 -11.32 -13.08 7.40
C TYR A 1029 -11.83 -14.43 7.92
N ALA A 1030 -11.04 -15.10 8.75
CA ALA A 1030 -11.60 -16.11 9.66
C ALA A 1030 -12.47 -15.35 10.68
N ASP A 1031 -13.75 -15.18 10.36
CA ASP A 1031 -14.71 -14.25 10.98
C ASP A 1031 -15.31 -14.77 12.30
N GLY A 1032 -14.49 -15.44 13.12
CA GLY A 1032 -14.91 -15.93 14.42
C GLY A 1032 -15.16 -14.84 15.45
N SER A 1033 -16.12 -15.09 16.35
CA SER A 1033 -16.22 -14.31 17.59
C SER A 1033 -14.89 -14.40 18.36
N PRO A 1034 -14.41 -13.33 19.01
CA PRO A 1034 -13.26 -13.38 19.93
C PRO A 1034 -13.43 -14.39 21.09
N LEU A 1035 -14.66 -14.87 21.30
CA LEU A 1035 -14.98 -15.95 22.24
C LEU A 1035 -14.62 -17.34 21.72
N MET A 1036 -14.54 -17.54 20.41
CA MET A 1036 -14.40 -18.83 19.74
C MET A 1036 -13.02 -18.88 19.07
N THR A 1037 -11.97 -19.16 19.86
CA THR A 1037 -10.59 -19.11 19.38
C THR A 1037 -9.78 -20.33 19.85
N ILE A 1038 -8.93 -20.88 18.97
CA ILE A 1038 -7.94 -21.90 19.34
C ILE A 1038 -6.56 -21.27 19.45
N PRO A 1039 -5.86 -21.40 20.60
CA PRO A 1039 -4.44 -21.08 20.67
C PRO A 1039 -3.61 -22.15 19.93
N ILE A 1040 -2.77 -21.72 18.98
CA ILE A 1040 -1.75 -22.55 18.31
C ILE A 1040 -0.34 -22.01 18.59
N ALA A 1041 0.69 -22.82 18.36
CA ALA A 1041 2.09 -22.44 18.64
C ALA A 1041 2.60 -21.19 17.88
N LEU A 1042 1.89 -20.75 16.82
CA LEU A 1042 2.22 -19.59 15.99
C LEU A 1042 1.20 -18.42 16.11
N GLY A 1043 0.20 -18.52 17.00
CA GLY A 1043 -0.85 -17.48 17.13
C GLY A 1043 -2.21 -18.01 17.61
N VAL A 1044 -3.28 -17.29 17.31
CA VAL A 1044 -4.67 -17.66 17.65
C VAL A 1044 -5.44 -17.81 16.33
N ILE A 1045 -6.19 -18.91 16.16
CA ILE A 1045 -7.09 -19.11 15.01
C ILE A 1045 -8.52 -18.82 15.47
N PRO A 1046 -9.21 -17.80 14.94
CA PRO A 1046 -10.65 -17.63 15.13
C PRO A 1046 -11.41 -18.83 14.54
N GLN A 1047 -12.40 -19.35 15.26
CA GLN A 1047 -13.27 -20.44 14.81
C GLN A 1047 -14.53 -19.94 14.12
N ASP A 1048 -15.19 -20.81 13.36
CA ASP A 1048 -16.46 -20.56 12.67
C ASP A 1048 -17.54 -19.99 13.61
N GLY A 1049 -17.99 -18.77 13.32
CA GLY A 1049 -19.05 -18.08 14.04
C GLY A 1049 -20.37 -17.91 13.29
N GLN A 1050 -20.65 -18.71 12.26
CA GLN A 1050 -21.76 -18.43 11.32
C GLN A 1050 -21.67 -17.04 10.70
N SER A 1051 -20.49 -16.70 10.19
CA SER A 1051 -20.26 -15.46 9.47
C SER A 1051 -20.88 -15.42 8.08
N ILE A 1052 -21.44 -16.51 7.55
CA ILE A 1052 -22.35 -16.52 6.40
C ILE A 1052 -23.73 -17.06 6.81
N GLN A 1053 -24.77 -16.23 6.66
CA GLN A 1053 -26.16 -16.63 6.89
C GLN A 1053 -26.99 -16.35 5.66
N LEU A 1054 -27.86 -17.30 5.29
CA LEU A 1054 -28.70 -17.21 4.10
C LEU A 1054 -30.17 -17.06 4.48
N ASP A 1055 -30.89 -16.26 3.71
CA ASP A 1055 -32.35 -16.29 3.59
C ASP A 1055 -32.74 -16.88 2.22
N PRO A 1056 -33.02 -18.19 2.15
CA PRO A 1056 -33.43 -18.86 0.92
C PRO A 1056 -34.75 -18.36 0.32
N ALA A 1057 -35.60 -17.66 1.10
CA ALA A 1057 -36.88 -17.16 0.62
C ALA A 1057 -36.69 -15.93 -0.27
N THR A 1058 -35.76 -15.05 0.10
CA THR A 1058 -35.44 -13.82 -0.62
C THR A 1058 -34.23 -13.95 -1.55
N ARG A 1059 -33.44 -15.04 -1.40
CA ARG A 1059 -32.13 -15.23 -2.06
C ARG A 1059 -31.13 -14.16 -1.69
N THR A 1060 -31.14 -13.84 -0.40
CA THR A 1060 -30.23 -12.90 0.21
C THR A 1060 -29.29 -13.65 1.13
N GLY A 1061 -28.00 -13.41 1.01
CA GLY A 1061 -27.00 -13.83 1.99
C GLY A 1061 -26.48 -12.64 2.77
N TYR A 1062 -25.91 -12.91 3.93
CA TYR A 1062 -25.32 -11.91 4.79
C TYR A 1062 -23.99 -12.38 5.34
N THR A 1063 -23.04 -11.46 5.46
CA THR A 1063 -21.73 -11.71 6.02
C THR A 1063 -21.15 -10.50 6.74
N ILE A 1064 -20.00 -10.64 7.41
CA ILE A 1064 -19.31 -9.50 8.02
C ILE A 1064 -18.64 -8.69 6.90
N GLY A 1065 -18.93 -7.39 6.84
CA GLY A 1065 -18.37 -6.50 5.83
C GLY A 1065 -16.95 -6.05 6.16
N LEU A 1066 -16.44 -5.15 5.31
CA LEU A 1066 -15.12 -4.57 5.41
C LEU A 1066 -14.80 -4.03 6.82
N ASN A 1067 -13.56 -4.27 7.30
CA ASN A 1067 -13.03 -3.80 8.59
C ASN A 1067 -13.91 -4.17 9.80
N ARG A 1068 -14.84 -5.13 9.61
CA ARG A 1068 -15.90 -5.46 10.56
C ARG A 1068 -16.75 -4.24 10.94
N GLN A 1069 -16.89 -3.24 10.09
CA GLN A 1069 -17.64 -2.03 10.44
C GLN A 1069 -19.15 -2.20 10.24
N GLU A 1070 -19.58 -3.25 9.54
CA GLU A 1070 -20.98 -3.52 9.27
C GLU A 1070 -21.25 -4.98 8.87
N ILE A 1071 -22.52 -5.29 8.58
CA ILE A 1071 -22.96 -6.58 8.06
C ILE A 1071 -23.28 -6.39 6.58
N GLN A 1072 -22.48 -7.02 5.72
CA GLN A 1072 -22.61 -7.01 4.27
C GLN A 1072 -23.76 -7.92 3.82
N GLN A 1073 -24.54 -7.45 2.87
CA GLN A 1073 -25.60 -8.18 2.18
C GLN A 1073 -25.16 -8.55 0.76
N PHE A 1074 -25.44 -9.78 0.31
CA PHE A 1074 -25.26 -10.19 -1.08
C PHE A 1074 -26.49 -10.92 -1.61
N SER A 1075 -26.64 -10.97 -2.94
CA SER A 1075 -27.71 -11.71 -3.63
C SER A 1075 -27.13 -12.90 -4.38
N TYR A 1076 -27.92 -13.98 -4.56
CA TYR A 1076 -27.49 -15.20 -5.26
C TYR A 1076 -28.62 -15.94 -6.02
#